data_AF-A0A5B9W124-F1
#
_entry.id   AF-A0A5B9W124-F1
#
_cell.length_a   1.000
_cell.length_b   1.000
_cell.length_c   1.000
_cell.angle_alpha   90.00
_cell.angle_beta   90.00
_cell.angle_gamma   90.00
#
_symmetry.space_group_name_H-M   'P 1'
#
loop_
_entity.id
_entity.type
_entity.pdbx_description
1 polymer ?
#
loop_
_entity_poly.entity_id
_entity_poly.type
_entity_poly.pdbx_seq_one_letter_code
_entity_poly.pdbx_strand_id
1 'polypeptide(L)'
;MKSPARWASAILMGAVLLSVAQARAGGPSRLDLGGAWQVVQEGSRDPIPARVPGVIHTDLLAAGQIPDPFYRNNERAVQWVGEASWIYGRSFDVPADLLNRQHVLLRCEGLDTLATIKLNGAEVARADNMFRTYEFDVKSKLKPGANQIEIRFDSVLPSIREKEALRKLPTWAYPGSAYVRKEPCNFGWDWGPTLITCGIWRPIGLVSFDAARLDDVAILQDHSQPGKVALTVTAATSPAPPPGAAAKVTVRLGSQDVASSSAPVREGKAKVGLDVADPKLWWPAGMGAQPLYDVRVELLDAAGRVLDASGRRIGLRTLRAVEQSEKETMHLVVNGVPFFAKGANWIPPDSFATRPTREVLRRYAADAVAANMNCLRFWGGGYYEDDDLFDACDEMGICVWMDFKFGCTTYPSFDPAFLENVRQEARDNLRRLRHHPSIALWCGNNEIMFFRGKAEWTKEKMSEGDYYKLFRDLLGEQVRELAPQTDYVTGSPDCGDVHFWEVWHGGKPFEAYRNIHGFVSEFGFQSFPVPSTVEAFTAPSDRDSVYSPAMKYHMRSNRMYMNVAEDGTVGTDKIMVIVKKYFRDPKDFESTLWLSQITQAYGIKYGAEGWRREMPKSMGCVYWQYNDTWPCTSWSSVDYFGRWKALHYLARRFYAPVLVSGVEDPKAGKVDIHVTSDRMSDCRGQLTWTVTDLVGKPLASGSSRVDIPARASRLSQSVSLRDLLQTHAPQDLLVWLKLDVDALTVSENLVTLTYPRDLELLDPRLSSKVAEHDGHFRVTLHAAHPALWTWLEFDGVDARLSDNFVHVMSDRPVTIEVTPARPMSKEAFQAALRIRSLYDTSAH
;
A
#
# COMPACT_ATOMS: atom_id res chain seq x y z
N MET A 1 10.39 -61.93 12.97
CA MET A 1 9.72 -61.51 14.21
C MET A 1 9.18 -60.08 14.01
N LYS A 2 7.85 -59.95 14.08
CA LYS A 2 6.98 -58.76 14.21
C LYS A 2 7.08 -57.61 13.17
N SER A 3 6.04 -57.54 12.32
CA SER A 3 5.65 -56.47 11.35
C SER A 3 4.89 -55.30 12.05
N PRO A 4 4.09 -54.41 11.38
CA PRO A 4 3.91 -54.05 9.94
C PRO A 4 3.91 -52.50 9.69
N ALA A 5 3.87 -51.93 8.47
CA ALA A 5 2.66 -51.64 7.66
C ALA A 5 3.09 -50.83 6.41
N ARG A 6 2.85 -51.28 5.17
CA ARG A 6 1.67 -51.14 4.29
C ARG A 6 1.58 -49.82 3.47
N TRP A 7 1.84 -49.97 2.16
CA TRP A 7 1.13 -49.45 0.97
C TRP A 7 0.57 -48.01 0.93
N ALA A 8 0.99 -47.23 -0.08
CA ALA A 8 0.08 -46.40 -0.89
C ALA A 8 0.72 -45.98 -2.23
N SER A 9 0.26 -46.59 -3.33
CA SER A 9 0.31 -46.03 -4.68
C SER A 9 -1.12 -45.88 -5.18
N ALA A 10 -1.37 -44.77 -5.88
CA ALA A 10 -2.44 -44.51 -6.85
C ALA A 10 -3.91 -44.66 -6.41
N ILE A 11 -4.64 -43.53 -6.35
CA ILE A 11 -6.05 -43.46 -6.74
C ILE A 11 -6.26 -42.24 -7.64
N LEU A 12 -6.59 -42.54 -8.90
CA LEU A 12 -7.14 -41.68 -9.92
C LEU A 12 -8.67 -41.57 -9.71
N MET A 13 -9.24 -40.44 -10.12
CA MET A 13 -10.64 -40.24 -10.54
C MET A 13 -11.78 -40.74 -9.62
N GLY A 14 -12.49 -39.78 -9.03
CA GLY A 14 -13.78 -39.99 -8.39
C GLY A 14 -14.47 -38.67 -8.06
N ALA A 15 -14.75 -37.85 -9.08
CA ALA A 15 -15.69 -36.73 -8.94
C ALA A 15 -17.10 -37.29 -8.77
N VAL A 16 -17.48 -37.58 -7.52
CA VAL A 16 -18.86 -37.90 -7.17
C VAL A 16 -19.61 -36.58 -6.98
N LEU A 17 -20.44 -36.25 -7.96
CA LEU A 17 -21.58 -35.36 -7.84
C LEU A 17 -22.48 -35.87 -6.70
N LEU A 18 -22.28 -35.35 -5.50
CA LEU A 18 -23.25 -35.44 -4.41
C LEU A 18 -24.11 -34.19 -4.46
N SER A 19 -25.16 -34.26 -5.29
CA SER A 19 -26.33 -33.41 -5.16
C SER A 19 -27.04 -33.76 -3.84
N VAL A 20 -26.58 -33.17 -2.74
CA VAL A 20 -27.37 -33.13 -1.53
C VAL A 20 -28.37 -32.00 -1.72
N ALA A 21 -29.60 -32.38 -2.08
CA ALA A 21 -30.78 -31.54 -1.91
C ALA A 21 -30.99 -31.32 -0.40
N GLN A 22 -30.20 -30.43 0.21
CA GLN A 22 -30.64 -29.73 1.40
C GLN A 22 -31.74 -28.79 0.95
N ALA A 23 -32.93 -28.93 1.54
CA ALA A 23 -33.99 -27.93 1.45
C ALA A 23 -33.38 -26.55 1.70
N ARG A 24 -33.28 -25.74 0.65
CA ARG A 24 -32.62 -24.42 0.68
C ARG A 24 -33.28 -23.57 1.75
N ALA A 25 -32.52 -23.20 2.77
CA ALA A 25 -32.89 -22.18 3.74
C ALA A 25 -33.25 -20.89 2.98
N GLY A 26 -34.29 -20.18 3.42
CA GLY A 26 -34.91 -19.04 2.72
C GLY A 26 -34.07 -17.77 2.58
N GLY A 27 -32.74 -17.83 2.77
CA GLY A 27 -31.84 -16.69 2.68
C GLY A 27 -31.68 -16.08 1.29
N PRO A 28 -30.97 -14.94 1.16
CA PRO A 28 -30.71 -14.33 -0.13
C PRO A 28 -29.95 -15.30 -1.02
N SER A 29 -30.46 -15.53 -2.23
CA SER A 29 -29.75 -16.25 -3.29
C SER A 29 -29.05 -15.25 -4.21
N ARG A 30 -27.86 -15.62 -4.68
CA ARG A 30 -27.06 -14.83 -5.61
C ARG A 30 -26.90 -15.57 -6.94
N LEU A 31 -27.10 -14.85 -8.04
CA LEU A 31 -26.70 -15.28 -9.38
C LEU A 31 -25.54 -14.40 -9.81
N ASP A 32 -24.34 -14.97 -9.88
CA ASP A 32 -23.14 -14.27 -10.34
C ASP A 32 -23.23 -14.00 -11.85
N LEU A 33 -23.00 -12.75 -12.24
CA LEU A 33 -22.94 -12.32 -13.63
C LEU A 33 -21.49 -12.01 -14.07
N GLY A 34 -20.47 -12.37 -13.28
CA GLY A 34 -19.06 -12.33 -13.68
C GLY A 34 -18.67 -13.38 -14.73
N GLY A 35 -17.41 -13.32 -15.18
CA GLY A 35 -16.83 -14.22 -16.19
C GLY A 35 -16.80 -13.61 -17.59
N ALA A 36 -17.15 -14.40 -18.61
CA ALA A 36 -17.08 -14.02 -20.02
C ALA A 36 -18.21 -13.06 -20.46
N TRP A 37 -17.83 -11.93 -21.02
CA TRP A 37 -18.72 -10.94 -21.63
C TRP A 37 -18.25 -10.65 -23.05
N GLN A 38 -19.00 -9.81 -23.76
CA GLN A 38 -18.53 -9.16 -24.96
C GLN A 38 -18.50 -7.65 -24.74
N VAL A 39 -17.59 -6.95 -25.40
CA VAL A 39 -17.58 -5.49 -25.43
C VAL A 39 -17.44 -5.00 -26.87
N VAL A 40 -18.13 -3.93 -27.21
CA VAL A 40 -18.02 -3.27 -28.52
C VAL A 40 -17.88 -1.77 -28.34
N GLN A 41 -17.04 -1.15 -29.16
CA GLN A 41 -16.98 0.31 -29.25
C GLN A 41 -18.29 0.86 -29.80
N GLU A 42 -18.83 1.92 -29.21
CA GLU A 42 -20.04 2.55 -29.74
C GLU A 42 -19.84 2.99 -31.21
N GLY A 43 -20.79 2.60 -32.07
CA GLY A 43 -20.72 2.83 -33.52
C GLY A 43 -20.01 1.72 -34.31
N SER A 44 -19.29 0.81 -33.65
CA SER A 44 -18.72 -0.40 -34.27
C SER A 44 -19.73 -1.57 -34.30
N ARG A 45 -19.47 -2.56 -35.16
CA ARG A 45 -20.23 -3.82 -35.24
C ARG A 45 -19.43 -5.05 -34.82
N ASP A 46 -18.17 -4.86 -34.44
CA ASP A 46 -17.23 -5.94 -34.16
C ASP A 46 -17.00 -6.07 -32.65
N PRO A 47 -17.79 -6.90 -31.94
CA PRO A 47 -17.57 -7.15 -30.52
C PRO A 47 -16.31 -7.99 -30.30
N ILE A 48 -15.59 -7.71 -29.22
CA ILE A 48 -14.48 -8.53 -28.73
C ILE A 48 -14.85 -9.24 -27.42
N PRO A 49 -14.19 -10.34 -27.08
CA PRO A 49 -14.32 -10.95 -25.75
C PRO A 49 -13.91 -9.98 -24.64
N ALA A 50 -14.64 -10.00 -23.54
CA ALA A 50 -14.35 -9.23 -22.33
C ALA A 50 -14.40 -10.11 -21.08
N ARG A 51 -13.70 -9.70 -20.02
CA ARG A 51 -13.81 -10.30 -18.69
C ARG A 51 -14.45 -9.35 -17.69
N VAL A 52 -15.27 -9.89 -16.81
CA VAL A 52 -15.86 -9.17 -15.67
C VAL A 52 -15.61 -9.95 -14.38
N PRO A 53 -15.05 -9.35 -13.32
CA PRO A 53 -14.55 -7.98 -13.26
C PRO A 53 -13.40 -7.71 -14.24
N GLY A 54 -13.40 -6.52 -14.86
CA GLY A 54 -12.42 -6.13 -15.87
C GLY A 54 -12.63 -4.72 -16.38
N VAL A 55 -11.68 -4.26 -17.19
CA VAL A 55 -11.68 -2.92 -17.80
C VAL A 55 -11.28 -2.97 -19.27
N ILE A 56 -11.71 -1.97 -20.03
CA ILE A 56 -11.61 -1.99 -21.49
C ILE A 56 -10.18 -2.15 -22.01
N HIS A 57 -9.20 -1.49 -21.37
CA HIS A 57 -7.79 -1.61 -21.79
C HIS A 57 -7.29 -3.05 -21.69
N THR A 58 -7.69 -3.78 -20.65
CA THR A 58 -7.27 -5.18 -20.49
C THR A 58 -7.95 -6.10 -21.51
N ASP A 59 -9.20 -5.82 -21.89
CA ASP A 59 -9.93 -6.58 -22.90
C ASP A 59 -9.34 -6.33 -24.31
N LEU A 60 -9.08 -5.07 -24.66
CA LEU A 60 -8.43 -4.71 -25.93
C LEU A 60 -7.03 -5.31 -26.06
N LEU A 61 -6.25 -5.30 -24.96
CA LEU A 61 -4.93 -5.88 -24.95
C LEU A 61 -4.99 -7.41 -25.14
N ALA A 62 -5.91 -8.09 -24.43
CA ALA A 62 -6.11 -9.53 -24.58
C ALA A 62 -6.61 -9.91 -26.00
N ALA A 63 -7.36 -9.03 -26.65
CA ALA A 63 -7.81 -9.19 -28.03
C ALA A 63 -6.76 -8.78 -29.09
N GLY A 64 -5.57 -8.30 -28.67
CA GLY A 64 -4.51 -7.84 -29.58
C GLY A 64 -4.87 -6.57 -30.37
N GLN A 65 -5.83 -5.77 -29.90
CA GLN A 65 -6.29 -4.55 -30.56
C GLN A 65 -5.50 -3.30 -30.15
N ILE A 66 -4.79 -3.36 -29.02
CA ILE A 66 -3.85 -2.32 -28.60
C ILE A 66 -2.49 -2.93 -28.29
N PRO A 67 -1.38 -2.19 -28.48
CA PRO A 67 -0.09 -2.61 -27.95
C PRO A 67 -0.09 -2.57 -26.42
N ASP A 68 0.87 -3.23 -25.77
CA ASP A 68 1.07 -3.11 -24.32
C ASP A 68 1.37 -1.65 -23.97
N PRO A 69 0.50 -0.95 -23.21
CA PRO A 69 0.68 0.45 -22.87
C PRO A 69 1.91 0.71 -21.98
N PHE A 70 2.44 -0.31 -21.32
CA PHE A 70 3.61 -0.20 -20.44
C PHE A 70 4.94 -0.34 -21.18
N TYR A 71 4.94 -0.66 -22.48
CA TYR A 71 6.17 -0.79 -23.25
C TYR A 71 6.55 0.52 -23.95
N ARG A 72 7.78 0.99 -23.72
CA ARG A 72 8.41 2.20 -24.28
C ARG A 72 7.55 3.46 -24.16
N ASN A 73 6.79 3.80 -25.19
CA ASN A 73 5.93 4.98 -25.23
C ASN A 73 4.55 4.67 -25.82
N ASN A 74 4.15 3.39 -25.78
CA ASN A 74 2.89 2.88 -26.32
C ASN A 74 1.66 3.48 -25.65
N GLU A 75 1.76 4.01 -24.43
CA GLU A 75 0.71 4.80 -23.79
C GLU A 75 0.11 5.85 -24.76
N ARG A 76 0.94 6.51 -25.59
CA ARG A 76 0.47 7.50 -26.58
C ARG A 76 -0.48 6.89 -27.61
N ALA A 77 -0.23 5.64 -28.00
CA ALA A 77 -1.00 4.95 -29.03
C ALA A 77 -2.38 4.48 -28.55
N VAL A 78 -2.64 4.53 -27.24
CA VAL A 78 -3.88 4.00 -26.64
C VAL A 78 -4.79 5.07 -26.03
N GLN A 79 -4.46 6.36 -26.16
CA GLN A 79 -5.27 7.44 -25.57
C GLN A 79 -6.70 7.48 -26.10
N TRP A 80 -6.92 7.07 -27.37
CA TRP A 80 -8.24 7.00 -27.99
C TRP A 80 -9.23 6.10 -27.24
N VAL A 81 -8.72 5.12 -26.46
CA VAL A 81 -9.57 4.19 -25.69
C VAL A 81 -10.41 4.95 -24.67
N GLY A 82 -9.83 5.96 -24.00
CA GLY A 82 -10.53 6.81 -23.03
C GLY A 82 -11.44 7.86 -23.68
N GLU A 83 -11.28 8.13 -24.98
CA GLU A 83 -12.14 9.04 -25.76
C GLU A 83 -13.39 8.34 -26.29
N ALA A 84 -13.36 7.02 -26.40
CA ALA A 84 -14.46 6.21 -26.90
C ALA A 84 -15.47 5.82 -25.80
N SER A 85 -16.70 5.54 -26.23
CA SER A 85 -17.73 4.90 -25.40
C SER A 85 -17.78 3.40 -25.71
N TRP A 86 -18.08 2.59 -24.70
CA TRP A 86 -17.97 1.13 -24.76
C TRP A 86 -19.23 0.46 -24.24
N ILE A 87 -19.71 -0.57 -24.93
CA ILE A 87 -20.94 -1.29 -24.57
C ILE A 87 -20.58 -2.73 -24.24
N TYR A 88 -20.69 -3.10 -22.97
CA TYR A 88 -20.55 -4.47 -22.50
C TYR A 88 -21.89 -5.19 -22.60
N GLY A 89 -21.89 -6.41 -23.14
CA GLY A 89 -23.09 -7.22 -23.32
C GLY A 89 -22.91 -8.67 -22.87
N ARG A 90 -23.96 -9.25 -22.32
CA ARG A 90 -24.03 -10.67 -21.96
C ARG A 90 -25.47 -11.20 -22.05
N SER A 91 -25.59 -12.47 -22.45
CA SER A 91 -26.80 -13.26 -22.21
C SER A 91 -26.63 -14.16 -20.99
N PHE A 92 -27.68 -14.33 -20.20
CA PHE A 92 -27.67 -15.17 -18.99
C PHE A 92 -29.06 -15.75 -18.72
N ASP A 93 -29.12 -16.93 -18.10
CA ASP A 93 -30.37 -17.55 -17.72
C ASP A 93 -30.77 -17.19 -16.29
N VAL A 94 -32.03 -16.81 -16.12
CA VAL A 94 -32.63 -16.55 -14.82
C VAL A 94 -33.53 -17.73 -14.44
N PRO A 95 -33.18 -18.47 -13.36
CA PRO A 95 -34.03 -19.53 -12.84
C PRO A 95 -35.40 -19.02 -12.37
N ALA A 96 -36.45 -19.81 -12.58
CA ALA A 96 -37.81 -19.42 -12.17
C ALA A 96 -37.94 -19.28 -10.64
N ASP A 97 -37.22 -20.07 -9.86
CA ASP A 97 -37.19 -19.98 -8.40
C ASP A 97 -36.60 -18.66 -7.89
N LEU A 98 -35.64 -18.07 -8.63
CA LEU A 98 -35.12 -16.73 -8.35
C LEU A 98 -36.21 -15.66 -8.52
N LEU A 99 -37.00 -15.72 -9.60
CA LEU A 99 -38.09 -14.77 -9.87
C LEU A 99 -39.30 -14.95 -8.97
N ASN A 100 -39.48 -16.14 -8.39
CA ASN A 100 -40.50 -16.41 -7.38
C ASN A 100 -40.21 -15.69 -6.06
N ARG A 101 -38.97 -15.25 -5.80
CA ARG A 101 -38.61 -14.46 -4.63
C ARG A 101 -39.26 -13.08 -4.67
N GLN A 102 -39.57 -12.49 -3.53
CA GLN A 102 -40.28 -11.20 -3.47
C GLN A 102 -39.48 -10.07 -4.14
N HIS A 103 -38.19 -9.97 -3.85
CA HIS A 103 -37.27 -8.96 -4.38
C HIS A 103 -36.19 -9.60 -5.24
N VAL A 104 -35.82 -8.93 -6.34
CA VAL A 104 -34.67 -9.28 -7.19
C VAL A 104 -33.93 -8.00 -7.55
N LEU A 105 -32.73 -7.84 -7.00
CA LEU A 105 -31.89 -6.67 -7.18
C LEU A 105 -30.73 -6.99 -8.12
N LEU A 106 -30.42 -6.11 -9.07
CA LEU A 106 -29.12 -6.09 -9.74
C LEU A 106 -28.15 -5.35 -8.82
N ARG A 107 -27.12 -6.04 -8.35
CA ARG A 107 -26.06 -5.49 -7.51
C ARG A 107 -24.79 -5.35 -8.34
N CYS A 108 -24.29 -4.12 -8.43
CA CYS A 108 -23.02 -3.78 -9.07
C CYS A 108 -22.08 -3.22 -8.01
N GLU A 109 -21.01 -3.93 -7.69
CA GLU A 109 -20.08 -3.52 -6.61
C GLU A 109 -19.06 -2.47 -7.07
N GLY A 110 -19.02 -2.17 -8.37
CA GLY A 110 -18.23 -1.07 -8.92
C GLY A 110 -18.38 -0.96 -10.44
N LEU A 111 -18.75 0.24 -10.90
CA LEU A 111 -18.89 0.60 -12.31
C LEU A 111 -18.03 1.82 -12.57
N ASP A 112 -17.07 1.73 -13.49
CA ASP A 112 -16.14 2.80 -13.81
C ASP A 112 -16.49 3.41 -15.19
N THR A 113 -17.06 4.61 -15.31
CA THR A 113 -17.74 5.35 -14.24
C THR A 113 -19.13 5.77 -14.69
N LEU A 114 -19.24 6.49 -15.80
CA LEU A 114 -20.52 6.95 -16.34
C LEU A 114 -21.21 5.80 -17.08
N ALA A 115 -22.07 5.06 -16.37
CA ALA A 115 -22.68 3.83 -16.88
C ALA A 115 -24.19 3.97 -17.07
N THR A 116 -24.70 3.46 -18.20
CA THR A 116 -26.14 3.27 -18.45
C THR A 116 -26.41 1.78 -18.61
N ILE A 117 -27.34 1.25 -17.81
CA ILE A 117 -27.65 -0.18 -17.75
C ILE A 117 -28.98 -0.45 -18.44
N LYS A 118 -29.00 -1.43 -19.35
CA LYS A 118 -30.21 -1.94 -19.99
C LYS A 118 -30.38 -3.42 -19.69
N LEU A 119 -31.62 -3.83 -19.41
CA LEU A 119 -32.04 -5.22 -19.32
C LEU A 119 -33.13 -5.50 -20.33
N ASN A 120 -32.94 -6.52 -21.16
CA ASN A 120 -33.88 -6.91 -22.22
C ASN A 120 -34.31 -5.70 -23.10
N GLY A 121 -33.36 -4.83 -23.42
CA GLY A 121 -33.56 -3.62 -24.24
C GLY A 121 -34.12 -2.40 -23.51
N ALA A 122 -34.58 -2.52 -22.27
CA ALA A 122 -35.09 -1.39 -21.48
C ALA A 122 -34.00 -0.81 -20.57
N GLU A 123 -33.84 0.51 -20.55
CA GLU A 123 -32.99 1.19 -19.56
C GLU A 123 -33.56 0.99 -18.15
N VAL A 124 -32.72 0.55 -17.22
CA VAL A 124 -33.12 0.25 -15.83
C VAL A 124 -32.40 1.12 -14.81
N ALA A 125 -31.22 1.64 -15.13
CA ALA A 125 -30.42 2.41 -14.19
C ALA A 125 -29.28 3.20 -14.86
N ARG A 126 -28.76 4.18 -14.13
CA ARG A 126 -27.51 4.89 -14.43
C ARG A 126 -26.60 4.95 -13.19
N ALA A 127 -25.30 5.03 -13.40
CA ALA A 127 -24.27 5.20 -12.38
C ALA A 127 -23.22 6.23 -12.81
N ASP A 128 -22.60 6.90 -11.85
CA ASP A 128 -21.71 8.05 -12.08
C ASP A 128 -20.56 8.16 -11.05
N ASN A 129 -20.31 7.09 -10.29
CA ASN A 129 -19.25 7.05 -9.28
C ASN A 129 -18.60 5.65 -9.21
N MET A 130 -17.30 5.60 -9.50
CA MET A 130 -16.49 4.38 -9.50
C MET A 130 -16.51 3.66 -8.14
N PHE A 131 -16.66 4.41 -7.05
CA PHE A 131 -16.43 3.96 -5.68
C PHE A 131 -17.70 3.54 -4.96
N ARG A 132 -18.86 3.54 -5.63
CA ARG A 132 -20.15 3.18 -5.05
C ARG A 132 -20.56 1.74 -5.36
N THR A 133 -21.29 1.15 -4.43
CA THR A 133 -22.07 -0.06 -4.69
C THR A 133 -23.48 0.34 -5.08
N TYR A 134 -23.96 -0.14 -6.21
CA TYR A 134 -25.29 0.14 -6.72
C TYR A 134 -26.19 -1.08 -6.60
N GLU A 135 -27.43 -0.88 -6.17
CA GLU A 135 -28.47 -1.90 -6.15
C GLU A 135 -29.75 -1.35 -6.76
N PHE A 136 -30.27 -2.05 -7.77
CA PHE A 136 -31.47 -1.65 -8.52
C PHE A 136 -32.50 -2.77 -8.50
N ASP A 137 -33.76 -2.47 -8.21
CA ASP A 137 -34.84 -3.45 -8.37
C ASP A 137 -35.10 -3.70 -9.86
N VAL A 138 -34.84 -4.92 -10.30
CA VAL A 138 -34.95 -5.33 -11.71
C VAL A 138 -35.93 -6.47 -11.92
N LYS A 139 -36.66 -6.90 -10.87
CA LYS A 139 -37.53 -8.07 -10.96
C LYS A 139 -38.53 -7.96 -12.12
N SER A 140 -39.15 -6.79 -12.28
CA SER A 140 -40.15 -6.53 -13.33
C SER A 140 -39.59 -6.49 -14.76
N LYS A 141 -38.25 -6.50 -14.89
CA LYS A 141 -37.53 -6.39 -16.17
C LYS A 141 -36.93 -7.72 -16.62
N LEU A 142 -36.99 -8.74 -15.78
CA LEU A 142 -36.47 -10.08 -16.03
C LEU A 142 -37.60 -11.03 -16.46
N LYS A 143 -37.23 -12.09 -17.19
CA LYS A 143 -38.10 -13.21 -17.55
C LYS A 143 -37.46 -14.54 -17.18
N PRO A 144 -38.21 -15.62 -16.92
CA PRO A 144 -37.61 -16.94 -16.73
C PRO A 144 -36.81 -17.39 -17.97
N GLY A 145 -35.67 -18.03 -17.76
CA GLY A 145 -34.76 -18.43 -18.84
C GLY A 145 -33.91 -17.26 -19.35
N ALA A 146 -33.73 -17.18 -20.67
CA ALA A 146 -32.73 -16.29 -21.28
C ALA A 146 -33.08 -14.80 -21.11
N ASN A 147 -32.12 -14.03 -20.59
CA ASN A 147 -32.15 -12.57 -20.48
C ASN A 147 -30.88 -11.97 -21.10
N GLN A 148 -30.96 -10.69 -21.45
CA GLN A 148 -29.83 -9.91 -21.93
C GLN A 148 -29.60 -8.69 -21.06
N ILE A 149 -28.33 -8.42 -20.77
CA ILE A 149 -27.87 -7.21 -20.09
C ILE A 149 -26.88 -6.50 -20.99
N GLU A 150 -27.02 -5.18 -21.07
CA GLU A 150 -26.07 -4.28 -21.70
C GLU A 150 -25.69 -3.17 -20.71
N ILE A 151 -24.41 -2.85 -20.62
CA ILE A 151 -23.91 -1.73 -19.83
C ILE A 151 -23.04 -0.88 -20.75
N ARG A 152 -23.53 0.32 -21.06
CA ARG A 152 -22.81 1.33 -21.82
C ARG A 152 -22.02 2.22 -20.86
N PHE A 153 -20.73 2.35 -21.09
CA PHE A 153 -19.86 3.32 -20.43
C PHE A 153 -19.55 4.47 -21.38
N ASP A 154 -19.99 5.67 -21.02
CA ASP A 154 -19.66 6.89 -21.76
C ASP A 154 -18.26 7.37 -21.39
N SER A 155 -17.53 7.92 -22.37
CA SER A 155 -16.28 8.63 -22.07
C SER A 155 -16.55 9.77 -21.09
N VAL A 156 -15.70 9.87 -20.06
CA VAL A 156 -15.77 10.97 -19.08
C VAL A 156 -15.29 12.30 -19.66
N LEU A 157 -14.47 12.26 -20.72
CA LEU A 157 -13.73 13.42 -21.23
C LEU A 157 -14.64 14.56 -21.71
N PRO A 158 -15.72 14.32 -22.50
CA PRO A 158 -16.63 15.39 -22.89
C PRO A 158 -17.26 16.08 -21.68
N SER A 159 -17.75 15.31 -20.70
CA SER A 159 -18.42 15.87 -19.51
C SER A 159 -17.48 16.71 -18.65
N ILE A 160 -16.26 16.25 -18.40
CA ILE A 160 -15.31 17.02 -17.58
C ILE A 160 -14.83 18.27 -18.31
N ARG A 161 -14.64 18.24 -19.64
CA ARG A 161 -14.24 19.41 -20.45
C ARG A 161 -15.32 20.48 -20.43
N GLU A 162 -16.59 20.09 -20.58
CA GLU A 162 -17.73 21.00 -20.49
C GLU A 162 -17.80 21.69 -19.12
N LYS A 163 -17.74 20.91 -18.04
CA LYS A 163 -17.81 21.44 -16.66
C LYS A 163 -16.61 22.34 -16.32
N GLU A 164 -15.41 21.95 -16.73
CA GLU A 164 -14.18 22.74 -16.54
C GLU A 164 -14.23 24.07 -17.32
N ALA A 165 -14.84 24.08 -18.50
CA ALA A 165 -15.05 25.31 -19.27
C ALA A 165 -16.05 26.26 -18.60
N LEU A 166 -17.06 25.72 -17.89
CA LEU A 166 -18.01 26.52 -17.11
C LEU A 166 -17.40 27.07 -15.82
N ARG A 167 -16.60 26.25 -15.12
CA ARG A 167 -15.87 26.66 -13.92
C ARG A 167 -14.57 25.89 -13.83
N LYS A 168 -13.46 26.61 -13.90
CA LYS A 168 -12.13 26.02 -13.74
C LYS A 168 -11.89 25.57 -12.30
N LEU A 169 -11.44 24.34 -12.09
CA LEU A 169 -11.01 23.86 -10.77
C LEU A 169 -9.50 24.08 -10.59
N PRO A 170 -9.05 24.79 -9.54
CA PRO A 170 -7.64 24.80 -9.18
C PRO A 170 -7.13 23.38 -8.93
N THR A 171 -6.05 23.02 -9.62
CA THR A 171 -5.58 21.64 -9.65
C THR A 171 -4.10 21.59 -9.95
N TRP A 172 -3.42 20.60 -9.38
CA TRP A 172 -2.17 20.11 -9.93
C TRP A 172 -2.45 18.92 -10.87
N ALA A 173 -3.57 18.21 -10.71
CA ALA A 173 -3.89 17.02 -11.51
C ALA A 173 -4.46 17.35 -12.92
N TYR A 174 -4.96 16.34 -13.62
CA TYR A 174 -5.57 16.50 -14.94
C TYR A 174 -6.78 17.46 -14.89
N PRO A 175 -6.84 18.51 -15.73
CA PRO A 175 -7.93 19.51 -15.71
C PRO A 175 -9.32 18.90 -15.82
N GLY A 176 -10.23 19.34 -14.95
CA GLY A 176 -11.61 18.85 -14.89
C GLY A 176 -11.82 17.45 -14.31
N SER A 177 -10.76 16.65 -14.06
CA SER A 177 -10.89 15.27 -13.55
C SER A 177 -11.70 15.16 -12.26
N ALA A 178 -11.64 16.19 -11.40
CA ALA A 178 -12.37 16.25 -10.13
C ALA A 178 -13.90 16.38 -10.27
N TYR A 179 -14.43 16.63 -11.48
CA TYR A 179 -15.87 16.66 -11.74
C TYR A 179 -16.53 15.28 -11.82
N VAL A 180 -15.73 14.21 -11.84
CA VAL A 180 -16.19 12.82 -11.81
C VAL A 180 -15.57 12.10 -10.63
N ARG A 181 -16.35 11.26 -9.94
CA ARG A 181 -15.85 10.41 -8.86
C ARG A 181 -15.26 9.13 -9.44
N LYS A 182 -13.99 9.21 -9.82
CA LYS A 182 -13.17 8.17 -10.44
C LYS A 182 -11.77 8.22 -9.84
N GLU A 183 -11.03 7.11 -9.89
CA GLU A 183 -9.61 7.02 -9.53
C GLU A 183 -8.80 8.20 -10.09
N PRO A 184 -8.29 9.12 -9.24
CA PRO A 184 -7.62 10.32 -9.73
C PRO A 184 -6.36 10.03 -10.56
N CYS A 185 -5.53 9.08 -10.15
CA CYS A 185 -4.30 8.73 -10.89
C CYS A 185 -4.55 7.99 -12.21
N ASN A 186 -5.79 7.57 -12.51
CA ASN A 186 -6.14 7.01 -13.82
C ASN A 186 -6.05 8.05 -14.95
N PHE A 187 -6.08 9.35 -14.60
CA PHE A 187 -5.80 10.46 -15.50
C PHE A 187 -4.29 10.77 -15.65
N GLY A 188 -3.43 9.97 -15.04
CA GLY A 188 -1.99 10.18 -14.96
C GLY A 188 -1.58 10.87 -13.67
N TRP A 189 -0.35 10.60 -13.26
CA TRP A 189 0.29 11.21 -12.10
C TRP A 189 1.78 11.40 -12.34
N ASP A 190 2.49 12.06 -11.43
CA ASP A 190 3.93 12.28 -11.54
C ASP A 190 4.80 11.02 -11.27
N TRP A 191 4.15 9.85 -11.15
CA TRP A 191 4.74 8.50 -11.15
C TRP A 191 3.97 7.50 -12.04
N GLY A 192 2.85 7.89 -12.65
CA GLY A 192 1.88 6.97 -13.28
C GLY A 192 1.43 7.43 -14.69
N PRO A 193 1.00 6.50 -15.56
CA PRO A 193 0.54 6.84 -16.91
C PRO A 193 -0.91 7.36 -16.89
N THR A 194 -1.28 8.13 -17.91
CA THR A 194 -2.65 8.49 -18.25
C THR A 194 -3.28 7.36 -19.06
N LEU A 195 -4.08 6.52 -18.40
CA LEU A 195 -4.78 5.38 -19.02
C LEU A 195 -6.25 5.38 -18.61
N ILE A 196 -6.98 6.42 -19.07
CA ILE A 196 -8.38 6.69 -18.68
C ILE A 196 -9.27 5.54 -19.14
N THR A 197 -9.52 4.59 -18.23
CA THR A 197 -10.23 3.34 -18.51
C THR A 197 -11.68 3.42 -18.09
N CYS A 198 -12.47 2.40 -18.46
CA CYS A 198 -13.82 2.17 -18.00
C CYS A 198 -14.11 0.67 -17.93
N GLY A 199 -15.16 0.27 -17.21
CA GLY A 199 -15.62 -1.12 -17.17
C GLY A 199 -16.35 -1.50 -15.89
N ILE A 200 -16.72 -2.77 -15.83
CA ILE A 200 -17.34 -3.39 -14.66
C ILE A 200 -16.19 -3.89 -13.78
N TRP A 201 -15.58 -2.99 -13.02
CA TRP A 201 -14.29 -3.22 -12.35
C TRP A 201 -14.38 -4.04 -11.05
N ARG A 202 -15.60 -4.27 -10.53
CA ARG A 202 -15.90 -5.13 -9.38
C ARG A 202 -17.07 -6.07 -9.68
N PRO A 203 -17.36 -7.08 -8.83
CA PRO A 203 -18.40 -8.08 -9.08
C PRO A 203 -19.78 -7.49 -9.41
N ILE A 204 -20.53 -8.22 -10.24
CA ILE A 204 -21.90 -7.90 -10.65
C ILE A 204 -22.77 -9.16 -10.57
N GLY A 205 -23.99 -9.05 -10.06
CA GLY A 205 -24.89 -10.19 -9.93
C GLY A 205 -26.33 -9.83 -9.59
N LEU A 206 -27.23 -10.82 -9.63
CA LEU A 206 -28.57 -10.69 -9.07
C LEU A 206 -28.58 -11.17 -7.62
N VAL A 207 -29.21 -10.40 -6.74
CA VAL A 207 -29.48 -10.77 -5.34
C VAL A 207 -30.99 -10.85 -5.17
N SER A 208 -31.50 -12.02 -4.80
CA SER A 208 -32.93 -12.24 -4.60
C SER A 208 -33.23 -12.71 -3.19
N PHE A 209 -34.26 -12.14 -2.56
CA PHE A 209 -34.67 -12.49 -1.20
C PHE A 209 -36.18 -12.26 -1.02
N ASP A 210 -36.73 -12.81 0.07
CA ASP A 210 -38.14 -12.66 0.40
C ASP A 210 -38.36 -11.54 1.42
N ALA A 211 -38.51 -11.88 2.70
CA ALA A 211 -39.09 -10.98 3.68
C ALA A 211 -38.15 -9.84 4.13
N ALA A 212 -36.85 -10.11 4.28
CA ALA A 212 -35.84 -9.13 4.70
C ALA A 212 -34.44 -9.69 4.47
N ARG A 213 -33.45 -8.79 4.44
CA ARG A 213 -32.01 -9.11 4.48
C ARG A 213 -31.28 -8.15 5.41
N LEU A 214 -30.05 -8.50 5.78
CA LEU A 214 -29.15 -7.60 6.49
C LEU A 214 -28.63 -6.52 5.52
N ASP A 215 -28.97 -5.26 5.77
CA ASP A 215 -28.46 -4.08 5.04
C ASP A 215 -27.11 -3.63 5.60
N ASP A 216 -26.96 -3.69 6.92
CA ASP A 216 -25.77 -3.22 7.61
C ASP A 216 -25.52 -3.99 8.90
N VAL A 217 -24.25 -4.22 9.21
CA VAL A 217 -23.80 -4.80 10.49
C VAL A 217 -22.71 -3.91 11.05
N ALA A 218 -23.02 -3.20 12.14
CA ALA A 218 -22.08 -2.36 12.87
C ALA A 218 -21.69 -3.06 14.17
N ILE A 219 -20.39 -3.19 14.43
CA ILE A 219 -19.86 -3.84 15.64
C ILE A 219 -19.04 -2.80 16.39
N LEU A 220 -19.53 -2.37 17.55
CA LEU A 220 -18.83 -1.43 18.42
C LEU A 220 -18.25 -2.16 19.63
N GLN A 221 -17.07 -1.73 20.06
CA GLN A 221 -16.31 -2.34 21.15
C GLN A 221 -16.17 -1.38 22.34
N ASP A 222 -16.49 -1.82 23.55
CA ASP A 222 -16.23 -1.08 24.78
C ASP A 222 -15.16 -1.81 25.61
N HIS A 223 -14.02 -1.14 25.77
CA HIS A 223 -12.83 -1.61 26.48
C HIS A 223 -12.68 -0.98 27.88
N SER A 224 -13.72 -0.31 28.40
CA SER A 224 -13.67 0.43 29.67
C SER A 224 -13.51 -0.47 30.91
N GLN A 225 -13.89 -1.74 30.81
CA GLN A 225 -13.82 -2.71 31.92
C GLN A 225 -12.61 -3.63 31.77
N PRO A 226 -11.70 -3.71 32.76
CA PRO A 226 -10.60 -4.68 32.73
C PRO A 226 -11.09 -6.13 32.63
N GLY A 227 -10.37 -6.97 31.87
CA GLY A 227 -10.67 -8.41 31.73
C GLY A 227 -11.84 -8.75 30.81
N LYS A 228 -12.45 -7.76 30.16
CA LYS A 228 -13.62 -7.94 29.29
C LYS A 228 -13.64 -6.89 28.17
N VAL A 229 -14.16 -7.27 27.00
CA VAL A 229 -14.63 -6.32 25.99
C VAL A 229 -16.12 -6.54 25.76
N ALA A 230 -16.93 -5.49 25.95
CA ALA A 230 -18.35 -5.55 25.59
C ALA A 230 -18.53 -5.19 24.11
N LEU A 231 -19.27 -6.02 23.39
CA LEU A 231 -19.64 -5.80 22.00
C LEU A 231 -21.08 -5.34 21.90
N THR A 232 -21.31 -4.29 21.13
CA THR A 232 -22.63 -3.85 20.70
C THR A 232 -22.74 -4.07 19.19
N VAL A 233 -23.52 -5.07 18.79
CA VAL A 233 -23.77 -5.39 17.39
C VAL A 233 -25.13 -4.82 16.98
N THR A 234 -25.12 -3.89 16.03
CA THR A 234 -26.34 -3.36 15.42
C THR A 234 -26.53 -3.99 14.05
N ALA A 235 -27.57 -4.78 13.90
CA ALA A 235 -27.99 -5.39 12.64
C ALA A 235 -29.16 -4.57 12.08
N ALA A 236 -28.93 -3.84 10.99
CA ALA A 236 -29.98 -3.15 10.26
C ALA A 236 -30.47 -4.02 9.11
N THR A 237 -31.78 -4.02 8.86
CA THR A 237 -32.43 -4.82 7.83
C THR A 237 -33.12 -3.93 6.81
N SER A 238 -33.13 -4.35 5.54
CA SER A 238 -33.90 -3.68 4.50
C SER A 238 -34.54 -4.69 3.53
N PRO A 239 -35.88 -4.74 3.41
CA PRO A 239 -36.88 -4.02 4.21
C PRO A 239 -36.92 -4.53 5.66
N ALA A 240 -37.78 -3.94 6.50
CA ALA A 240 -38.01 -4.44 7.86
C ALA A 240 -38.69 -5.82 7.82
N PRO A 241 -38.22 -6.81 8.61
CA PRO A 241 -38.80 -8.14 8.62
C PRO A 241 -40.19 -8.15 9.26
N PRO A 242 -40.98 -9.22 9.01
CA PRO A 242 -42.24 -9.47 9.70
C PRO A 242 -42.07 -9.51 11.25
N PRO A 243 -43.14 -9.22 12.01
CA PRO A 243 -43.11 -9.29 13.47
C PRO A 243 -42.60 -10.65 14.00
N GLY A 244 -41.81 -10.60 15.07
CA GLY A 244 -41.23 -11.79 15.71
C GLY A 244 -39.84 -12.18 15.19
N ALA A 245 -39.27 -11.46 14.22
CA ALA A 245 -37.89 -11.65 13.80
C ALA A 245 -36.86 -11.25 14.88
N ALA A 246 -35.70 -11.89 14.88
CA ALA A 246 -34.60 -11.63 15.80
C ALA A 246 -33.24 -11.69 15.09
N ALA A 247 -32.25 -10.98 15.61
CA ALA A 247 -30.85 -11.16 15.20
C ALA A 247 -30.10 -11.96 16.27
N LYS A 248 -29.45 -13.05 15.86
CA LYS A 248 -28.54 -13.84 16.70
C LYS A 248 -27.11 -13.52 16.33
N VAL A 249 -26.26 -13.30 17.33
CA VAL A 249 -24.84 -13.04 17.18
C VAL A 249 -24.05 -14.15 17.85
N THR A 250 -23.04 -14.66 17.16
CA THR A 250 -22.05 -15.61 17.70
C THR A 250 -20.65 -15.10 17.39
N VAL A 251 -19.78 -15.10 18.39
CA VAL A 251 -18.38 -14.64 18.29
C VAL A 251 -17.48 -15.84 18.53
N ARG A 252 -16.51 -16.04 17.64
CA ARG A 252 -15.57 -17.15 17.69
C ARG A 252 -14.13 -16.68 17.70
N LEU A 253 -13.27 -17.42 18.40
CA LEU A 253 -11.82 -17.35 18.25
C LEU A 253 -11.35 -18.72 17.76
N GLY A 254 -10.91 -18.80 16.50
CA GLY A 254 -10.68 -20.08 15.83
C GLY A 254 -11.97 -20.91 15.78
N SER A 255 -11.93 -22.15 16.26
CA SER A 255 -13.10 -23.04 16.28
C SER A 255 -14.00 -22.90 17.52
N GLN A 256 -13.66 -22.04 18.48
CA GLN A 256 -14.36 -21.93 19.76
C GLN A 256 -15.35 -20.76 19.78
N ASP A 257 -16.61 -21.02 20.11
CA ASP A 257 -17.60 -20.00 20.47
C ASP A 257 -17.21 -19.38 21.82
N VAL A 258 -16.90 -18.08 21.83
CA VAL A 258 -16.51 -17.35 23.06
C VAL A 258 -17.65 -16.50 23.61
N ALA A 259 -18.62 -16.14 22.78
CA ALA A 259 -19.81 -15.41 23.21
C ALA A 259 -20.96 -15.60 22.21
N SER A 260 -22.22 -15.61 22.68
CA SER A 260 -23.40 -15.57 21.83
C SER A 260 -24.58 -14.92 22.54
N SER A 261 -25.39 -14.18 21.79
CA SER A 261 -26.59 -13.49 22.29
C SER A 261 -27.56 -13.24 21.15
N SER A 262 -28.80 -12.84 21.45
CA SER A 262 -29.79 -12.48 20.45
C SER A 262 -30.70 -11.36 20.94
N ALA A 263 -31.22 -10.55 20.01
CA ALA A 263 -32.20 -9.51 20.31
C ALA A 263 -33.30 -9.47 19.23
N PRO A 264 -34.54 -9.08 19.60
CA PRO A 264 -35.60 -8.91 18.62
C PRO A 264 -35.29 -7.76 17.66
N VAL A 265 -35.73 -7.88 16.40
CA VAL A 265 -35.70 -6.78 15.43
C VAL A 265 -36.91 -5.87 15.69
N ARG A 266 -36.66 -4.58 15.89
CA ARG A 266 -37.68 -3.53 16.04
C ARG A 266 -37.39 -2.43 15.03
N GLU A 267 -38.40 -2.01 14.29
CA GLU A 267 -38.27 -0.93 13.29
C GLU A 267 -37.10 -1.17 12.31
N GLY A 268 -36.90 -2.42 11.90
CA GLY A 268 -35.83 -2.81 10.98
C GLY A 268 -34.42 -2.81 11.58
N LYS A 269 -34.27 -2.76 12.92
CA LYS A 269 -32.96 -2.86 13.59
C LYS A 269 -33.00 -3.78 14.80
N ALA A 270 -31.94 -4.54 15.01
CA ALA A 270 -31.68 -5.25 16.26
C ALA A 270 -30.35 -4.77 16.85
N LYS A 271 -30.33 -4.52 18.16
CA LYS A 271 -29.13 -4.17 18.93
C LYS A 271 -28.84 -5.29 19.91
N VAL A 272 -27.78 -6.05 19.67
CA VAL A 272 -27.37 -7.21 20.46
C VAL A 272 -26.14 -6.85 21.28
N GLY A 273 -26.24 -6.98 22.60
CA GLY A 273 -25.12 -6.84 23.54
C GLY A 273 -24.59 -8.22 23.95
N LEU A 274 -23.26 -8.35 23.99
CA LEU A 274 -22.56 -9.56 24.46
C LEU A 274 -21.15 -9.22 24.93
N ASP A 275 -20.62 -10.00 25.86
CA ASP A 275 -19.30 -9.77 26.45
C ASP A 275 -18.30 -10.85 26.01
N VAL A 276 -17.08 -10.43 25.67
CA VAL A 276 -15.94 -11.33 25.47
C VAL A 276 -15.06 -11.23 26.72
N ALA A 277 -15.09 -12.27 27.55
CA ALA A 277 -14.23 -12.40 28.73
C ALA A 277 -12.79 -12.78 28.34
N ASP A 278 -11.82 -12.36 29.16
CA ASP A 278 -10.38 -12.61 28.97
C ASP A 278 -9.91 -12.36 27.52
N PRO A 279 -10.22 -11.18 26.95
CA PRO A 279 -10.06 -10.88 25.54
C PRO A 279 -8.59 -10.99 25.10
N LYS A 280 -8.36 -11.55 23.91
CA LYS A 280 -7.05 -11.46 23.23
C LYS A 280 -7.08 -10.22 22.35
N LEU A 281 -6.27 -9.22 22.71
CA LEU A 281 -6.23 -7.95 21.99
C LEU A 281 -5.38 -8.05 20.72
N TRP A 282 -5.82 -7.35 19.67
CA TRP A 282 -5.10 -7.18 18.42
C TRP A 282 -4.02 -6.10 18.58
N TRP A 283 -2.82 -6.37 18.04
CA TRP A 283 -1.67 -5.46 18.10
C TRP A 283 -1.04 -5.25 16.72
N PRO A 284 -0.49 -4.06 16.42
CA PRO A 284 0.33 -3.82 15.25
C PRO A 284 1.58 -4.71 15.21
N ALA A 285 2.13 -4.87 14.01
CA ALA A 285 3.34 -5.63 13.75
C ALA A 285 4.49 -5.16 14.66
N GLY A 286 5.15 -6.13 15.31
CA GLY A 286 6.24 -5.86 16.26
C GLY A 286 5.81 -5.50 17.68
N MET A 287 4.50 -5.37 17.97
CA MET A 287 4.00 -5.01 19.30
C MET A 287 3.26 -6.15 20.02
N GLY A 288 2.87 -7.20 19.31
CA GLY A 288 2.12 -8.33 19.86
C GLY A 288 1.57 -9.23 18.76
N ALA A 289 0.63 -10.10 19.12
CA ALA A 289 -0.11 -10.94 18.18
C ALA A 289 -1.34 -10.22 17.60
N GLN A 290 -1.89 -10.77 16.51
CA GLN A 290 -3.04 -10.24 15.77
C GLN A 290 -4.27 -11.18 15.88
N PRO A 291 -4.81 -11.48 17.09
CA PRO A 291 -6.02 -12.30 17.20
C PRO A 291 -7.19 -11.64 16.46
N LEU A 292 -7.83 -12.43 15.61
CA LEU A 292 -9.04 -12.07 14.88
C LEU A 292 -10.19 -12.97 15.31
N TYR A 293 -11.33 -12.35 15.62
CA TYR A 293 -12.55 -13.02 16.02
C TYR A 293 -13.55 -13.03 14.86
N ASP A 294 -14.17 -14.17 14.59
CA ASP A 294 -15.27 -14.27 13.63
C ASP A 294 -16.58 -13.94 14.31
N VAL A 295 -17.23 -12.85 13.87
CA VAL A 295 -18.57 -12.46 14.30
C VAL A 295 -19.56 -12.86 13.22
N ARG A 296 -20.44 -13.81 13.55
CA ARG A 296 -21.54 -14.25 12.70
C ARG A 296 -22.84 -13.64 13.23
N VAL A 297 -23.56 -12.97 12.35
CA VAL A 297 -24.89 -12.39 12.61
C VAL A 297 -25.90 -13.11 11.74
N GLU A 298 -26.92 -13.72 12.36
CA GLU A 298 -28.00 -14.44 11.67
C GLU A 298 -29.31 -13.69 11.92
N LEU A 299 -29.99 -13.28 10.84
CA LEU A 299 -31.35 -12.77 10.89
C LEU A 299 -32.31 -13.96 10.87
N LEU A 300 -33.14 -14.09 11.90
CA LEU A 300 -34.05 -15.19 12.11
C LEU A 300 -35.50 -14.71 11.99
N ASP A 301 -36.38 -15.52 11.41
CA ASP A 301 -37.82 -15.29 11.47
C ASP A 301 -38.43 -15.76 12.80
N ALA A 302 -39.74 -15.56 12.98
CA ALA A 302 -40.48 -15.96 14.18
C ALA A 302 -40.46 -17.49 14.44
N ALA A 303 -40.16 -18.31 13.43
CA ALA A 303 -40.02 -19.76 13.54
C ALA A 303 -38.56 -20.20 13.76
N GLY A 304 -37.62 -19.26 13.90
CA GLY A 304 -36.20 -19.53 14.08
C GLY A 304 -35.45 -19.91 12.80
N ARG A 305 -36.04 -19.73 11.62
CA ARG A 305 -35.38 -19.99 10.33
C ARG A 305 -34.50 -18.82 9.94
N VAL A 306 -33.33 -19.09 9.38
CA VAL A 306 -32.40 -18.06 8.91
C VAL A 306 -32.95 -17.41 7.64
N LEU A 307 -33.25 -16.11 7.73
CA LEU A 307 -33.63 -15.23 6.64
C LEU A 307 -32.42 -14.61 5.95
N ASP A 308 -31.31 -14.39 6.65
CA ASP A 308 -30.04 -13.92 6.10
C ASP A 308 -28.91 -14.11 7.12
N ALA A 309 -27.66 -14.09 6.67
CA ALA A 309 -26.50 -14.13 7.55
C ALA A 309 -25.34 -13.29 7.02
N SER A 310 -24.58 -12.70 7.95
CA SER A 310 -23.40 -11.89 7.68
C SER A 310 -22.25 -12.30 8.59
N GLY A 311 -21.05 -12.41 8.03
CA GLY A 311 -19.80 -12.67 8.75
C GLY A 311 -18.88 -11.44 8.71
N ARG A 312 -18.23 -11.13 9.83
CA ARG A 312 -17.18 -10.12 9.93
C ARG A 312 -16.04 -10.63 10.78
N ARG A 313 -14.79 -10.38 10.37
CA ARG A 313 -13.62 -10.59 11.22
C ARG A 313 -13.29 -9.29 11.95
N ILE A 314 -13.09 -9.35 13.26
CA ILE A 314 -12.72 -8.18 14.05
C ILE A 314 -11.47 -8.46 14.88
N GLY A 315 -10.63 -7.45 15.07
CA GLY A 315 -9.64 -7.44 16.14
C GLY A 315 -10.16 -6.63 17.31
N LEU A 316 -9.98 -7.14 18.54
CA LEU A 316 -10.35 -6.40 19.74
C LEU A 316 -9.23 -5.43 20.08
N ARG A 317 -9.46 -4.13 19.93
CA ARG A 317 -8.45 -3.08 20.19
C ARG A 317 -9.06 -1.70 20.37
N THR A 318 -8.36 -0.84 21.10
CA THR A 318 -8.46 0.60 20.93
C THR A 318 -7.31 1.07 20.05
N LEU A 319 -7.58 1.97 19.10
CA LEU A 319 -6.56 2.56 18.23
C LEU A 319 -6.96 4.00 17.97
N ARG A 320 -6.09 4.94 18.35
CA ARG A 320 -6.36 6.38 18.32
C ARG A 320 -5.26 7.13 17.58
N ALA A 321 -5.64 8.19 16.87
CA ALA A 321 -4.73 9.24 16.41
C ALA A 321 -4.84 10.43 17.36
N VAL A 322 -3.75 10.72 18.07
CA VAL A 322 -3.65 11.89 18.93
C VAL A 322 -3.20 13.06 18.06
N GLU A 323 -4.01 14.11 18.02
CA GLU A 323 -3.69 15.35 17.30
C GLU A 323 -2.53 16.10 17.95
N GLN A 324 -1.82 16.89 17.16
CA GLN A 324 -0.75 17.74 17.67
C GLN A 324 -1.29 18.80 18.65
N SER A 325 -0.51 19.06 19.71
CA SER A 325 -0.72 20.17 20.65
C SER A 325 0.61 20.84 21.02
N GLU A 326 0.58 21.88 21.86
CA GLU A 326 1.80 22.48 22.41
C GLU A 326 2.65 21.49 23.22
N LYS A 327 2.05 20.41 23.75
CA LYS A 327 2.69 19.45 24.64
C LYS A 327 3.11 18.15 23.93
N GLU A 328 2.43 17.79 22.85
CA GLU A 328 2.57 16.48 22.20
C GLU A 328 2.53 16.62 20.68
N THR A 329 3.39 15.85 20.01
CA THR A 329 3.37 15.69 18.55
C THR A 329 2.25 14.73 18.15
N MET A 330 1.72 14.87 16.93
CA MET A 330 0.77 13.91 16.38
C MET A 330 1.34 12.48 16.46
N HIS A 331 0.57 11.52 16.98
CA HIS A 331 1.03 10.14 17.08
C HIS A 331 -0.13 9.13 17.17
N LEU A 332 0.19 7.85 16.98
CA LEU A 332 -0.79 6.76 17.10
C LEU A 332 -0.66 6.06 18.45
N VAL A 333 -1.80 5.66 19.02
CA VAL A 333 -1.90 4.96 20.32
C VAL A 333 -2.76 3.73 20.15
N VAL A 334 -2.21 2.53 20.40
CA VAL A 334 -2.96 1.27 20.38
C VAL A 334 -3.04 0.68 21.78
N ASN A 335 -4.24 0.29 22.24
CA ASN A 335 -4.44 -0.34 23.55
C ASN A 335 -3.81 0.47 24.71
N GLY A 336 -3.85 1.81 24.61
CA GLY A 336 -3.24 2.73 25.57
C GLY A 336 -1.73 2.93 25.44
N VAL A 337 -1.10 2.40 24.39
CA VAL A 337 0.35 2.46 24.16
C VAL A 337 0.67 3.31 22.92
N PRO A 338 1.37 4.46 23.08
CA PRO A 338 1.88 5.22 21.94
C PRO A 338 2.98 4.43 21.22
N PHE A 339 3.02 4.51 19.90
CA PHE A 339 4.06 3.87 19.10
C PHE A 339 4.52 4.76 17.94
N PHE A 340 5.77 4.58 17.53
CA PHE A 340 6.32 5.26 16.37
C PHE A 340 5.80 4.59 15.09
N ALA A 341 5.10 5.35 14.24
CA ALA A 341 4.62 4.85 12.95
C ALA A 341 5.79 4.72 11.97
N LYS A 342 6.04 3.49 11.51
CA LYS A 342 7.10 3.12 10.57
C LYS A 342 6.45 2.57 9.31
N GLY A 343 6.64 3.23 8.19
CA GLY A 343 5.83 2.91 7.03
C GLY A 343 6.19 3.59 5.74
N ALA A 344 5.27 3.43 4.79
CA ALA A 344 5.31 4.08 3.49
C ALA A 344 3.91 4.40 2.98
N ASN A 345 3.83 5.27 1.98
CA ASN A 345 2.59 5.61 1.28
C ASN A 345 2.29 4.56 0.21
N TRP A 346 1.13 3.93 0.31
CA TRP A 346 0.59 2.97 -0.64
C TRP A 346 -0.18 3.67 -1.75
N ILE A 347 0.09 3.25 -2.99
CA ILE A 347 -0.65 3.65 -4.19
C ILE A 347 -1.21 2.41 -4.90
N PRO A 348 -2.10 2.54 -5.91
CA PRO A 348 -2.55 1.39 -6.70
C PRO A 348 -1.39 0.56 -7.26
N PRO A 349 -1.39 -0.78 -7.07
CA PRO A 349 -0.29 -1.65 -7.50
C PRO A 349 -0.31 -2.00 -9.01
N ASP A 350 -1.32 -1.52 -9.74
CA ASP A 350 -1.41 -1.59 -11.20
C ASP A 350 -2.25 -0.41 -11.71
N SER A 351 -2.02 0.05 -12.94
CA SER A 351 -2.86 1.10 -13.59
C SER A 351 -4.25 0.58 -13.96
N PHE A 352 -4.46 -0.74 -13.89
CA PHE A 352 -5.73 -1.41 -14.05
C PHE A 352 -6.07 -2.16 -12.76
N ALA A 353 -7.03 -1.62 -11.99
CA ALA A 353 -7.43 -2.12 -10.67
C ALA A 353 -7.85 -3.61 -10.62
N THR A 354 -8.11 -4.23 -11.77
CA THR A 354 -8.58 -5.63 -11.90
C THR A 354 -7.46 -6.64 -12.14
N ARG A 355 -6.22 -6.21 -12.36
CA ARG A 355 -5.05 -7.10 -12.55
C ARG A 355 -4.46 -7.66 -11.25
N PRO A 356 -4.37 -6.90 -10.14
CA PRO A 356 -3.78 -7.41 -8.91
C PRO A 356 -4.56 -8.61 -8.38
N THR A 357 -3.86 -9.72 -8.17
CA THR A 357 -4.41 -10.93 -7.55
C THR A 357 -4.32 -10.85 -6.03
N ARG A 358 -5.14 -11.64 -5.33
CA ARG A 358 -5.06 -11.85 -3.87
C ARG A 358 -3.63 -12.14 -3.39
N GLU A 359 -2.92 -13.02 -4.08
CA GLU A 359 -1.57 -13.44 -3.71
C GLU A 359 -0.57 -12.27 -3.78
N VAL A 360 -0.72 -11.40 -4.78
CA VAL A 360 0.09 -10.18 -4.94
C VAL A 360 -0.20 -9.18 -3.82
N LEU A 361 -1.47 -8.94 -3.49
CA LEU A 361 -1.86 -8.04 -2.39
C LEU A 361 -1.34 -8.54 -1.04
N ARG A 362 -1.50 -9.84 -0.75
CA ARG A 362 -0.96 -10.46 0.47
C ARG A 362 0.56 -10.41 0.53
N ARG A 363 1.25 -10.58 -0.61
CA ARG A 363 2.71 -10.42 -0.69
C ARG A 363 3.12 -9.01 -0.29
N TYR A 364 2.41 -7.99 -0.76
CA TYR A 364 2.73 -6.61 -0.40
C TYR A 364 2.60 -6.34 1.10
N ALA A 365 1.58 -6.87 1.78
CA ALA A 365 1.49 -6.77 3.24
C ALA A 365 2.64 -7.53 3.94
N ALA A 366 3.01 -8.71 3.44
CA ALA A 366 4.10 -9.50 3.98
C ALA A 366 5.46 -8.79 3.82
N ASP A 367 5.69 -8.14 2.69
CA ASP A 367 6.92 -7.39 2.42
C ASP A 367 7.03 -6.17 3.36
N ALA A 368 5.93 -5.47 3.63
CA ALA A 368 5.91 -4.38 4.61
C ALA A 368 6.30 -4.86 6.02
N VAL A 369 5.74 -6.00 6.47
CA VAL A 369 6.14 -6.62 7.74
C VAL A 369 7.60 -7.04 7.73
N ALA A 370 8.07 -7.64 6.63
CA ALA A 370 9.46 -8.05 6.48
C ALA A 370 10.42 -6.84 6.55
N ALA A 371 9.98 -5.66 6.13
CA ALA A 371 10.69 -4.38 6.29
C ALA A 371 10.47 -3.70 7.64
N ASN A 372 9.92 -4.40 8.64
CA ASN A 372 9.62 -3.89 9.98
C ASN A 372 8.64 -2.69 10.00
N MET A 373 7.81 -2.54 8.97
CA MET A 373 6.74 -1.54 8.96
C MET A 373 5.59 -1.98 9.86
N ASN A 374 4.91 -0.99 10.43
CA ASN A 374 3.68 -1.17 11.21
C ASN A 374 2.55 -0.26 10.73
N CYS A 375 2.78 0.57 9.70
CA CYS A 375 1.79 1.50 9.17
C CYS A 375 1.95 1.64 7.64
N LEU A 376 0.84 1.68 6.91
CA LEU A 376 0.78 2.10 5.51
C LEU A 376 -0.29 3.19 5.36
N ARG A 377 0.03 4.24 4.59
CA ARG A 377 -0.94 5.29 4.23
C ARG A 377 -1.51 5.04 2.85
N PHE A 378 -2.80 4.74 2.76
CA PHE A 378 -3.50 4.47 1.52
C PHE A 378 -3.92 5.80 0.91
N TRP A 379 -3.07 6.30 0.03
CA TRP A 379 -3.10 7.67 -0.47
C TRP A 379 -4.36 8.03 -1.28
N GLY A 380 -4.76 9.31 -1.20
CA GLY A 380 -6.05 9.81 -1.67
C GLY A 380 -6.28 9.88 -3.19
N GLY A 381 -5.28 9.75 -4.04
CA GLY A 381 -5.52 9.72 -5.50
C GLY A 381 -5.56 8.32 -6.14
N GLY A 382 -5.59 7.27 -5.33
CA GLY A 382 -5.89 5.90 -5.79
C GLY A 382 -7.38 5.56 -5.75
N TYR A 383 -7.70 4.30 -5.45
CA TYR A 383 -9.04 3.80 -5.14
C TYR A 383 -9.12 3.20 -3.73
N TYR A 384 -10.33 2.88 -3.26
CA TYR A 384 -10.48 2.04 -2.07
C TYR A 384 -10.17 0.60 -2.45
N GLU A 385 -9.15 0.03 -1.81
CA GLU A 385 -8.59 -1.28 -2.15
C GLU A 385 -9.57 -2.44 -1.98
N ASP A 386 -9.18 -3.59 -2.52
CA ASP A 386 -9.87 -4.86 -2.33
C ASP A 386 -9.83 -5.31 -0.86
N ASP A 387 -10.87 -6.03 -0.43
CA ASP A 387 -10.97 -6.59 0.92
C ASP A 387 -9.77 -7.50 1.24
N ASP A 388 -9.19 -8.18 0.24
CA ASP A 388 -8.01 -9.03 0.39
C ASP A 388 -6.78 -8.31 0.95
N LEU A 389 -6.59 -7.02 0.62
CA LEU A 389 -5.46 -6.24 1.15
C LEU A 389 -5.72 -5.82 2.61
N PHE A 390 -6.95 -5.43 2.94
CA PHE A 390 -7.33 -5.10 4.33
C PHE A 390 -7.25 -6.33 5.23
N ASP A 391 -7.73 -7.48 4.73
CA ASP A 391 -7.60 -8.77 5.38
C ASP A 391 -6.14 -9.13 5.65
N ALA A 392 -5.25 -8.88 4.68
CA ALA A 392 -3.81 -9.08 4.88
C ALA A 392 -3.23 -8.13 5.94
N CYS A 393 -3.61 -6.85 5.92
CA CYS A 393 -3.19 -5.87 6.93
C CYS A 393 -3.67 -6.27 8.34
N ASP A 394 -4.91 -6.75 8.47
CA ASP A 394 -5.47 -7.22 9.73
C ASP A 394 -4.72 -8.44 10.27
N GLU A 395 -4.45 -9.42 9.42
CA GLU A 395 -3.74 -10.65 9.79
C GLU A 395 -2.27 -10.40 10.14
N MET A 396 -1.65 -9.41 9.50
CA MET A 396 -0.21 -9.15 9.61
C MET A 396 0.14 -7.95 10.50
N GLY A 397 -0.86 -7.22 11.01
CA GLY A 397 -0.65 -6.15 11.99
C GLY A 397 -0.23 -4.81 11.35
N ILE A 398 -0.55 -4.56 10.09
CA ILE A 398 -0.24 -3.27 9.44
C ILE A 398 -1.38 -2.29 9.70
N CYS A 399 -1.11 -1.22 10.45
CA CYS A 399 -2.05 -0.13 10.59
C CYS A 399 -2.27 0.59 9.26
N VAL A 400 -3.51 0.95 8.95
CA VAL A 400 -3.88 1.66 7.72
C VAL A 400 -4.34 3.07 8.06
N TRP A 401 -3.60 4.07 7.60
CA TRP A 401 -4.08 5.43 7.45
C TRP A 401 -4.86 5.49 6.13
N MET A 402 -6.17 5.70 6.19
CA MET A 402 -7.04 5.64 5.01
C MET A 402 -7.44 7.03 4.53
N ASP A 403 -6.93 7.47 3.37
CA ASP A 403 -7.47 8.66 2.72
C ASP A 403 -8.79 8.32 1.99
N PHE A 404 -9.79 9.19 2.09
CA PHE A 404 -10.84 9.27 1.07
C PHE A 404 -10.23 9.64 -0.28
N LYS A 405 -10.88 9.25 -1.39
CA LYS A 405 -10.27 9.31 -2.73
C LYS A 405 -10.29 10.71 -3.36
N PHE A 406 -9.60 11.64 -2.71
CA PHE A 406 -9.36 13.02 -3.09
C PHE A 406 -7.86 13.35 -2.97
N GLY A 407 -7.19 13.76 -4.06
CA GLY A 407 -5.78 14.16 -4.00
C GLY A 407 -5.41 15.29 -4.96
N CYS A 408 -4.63 16.26 -4.48
CA CYS A 408 -3.94 17.33 -5.23
C CYS A 408 -4.79 18.16 -6.22
N THR A 409 -6.10 18.19 -6.03
CA THR A 409 -7.04 19.01 -6.82
C THR A 409 -8.20 19.47 -5.96
N THR A 410 -8.76 20.63 -6.26
CA THR A 410 -10.03 21.06 -5.66
C THR A 410 -11.20 20.28 -6.26
N TYR A 411 -12.33 20.23 -5.54
CA TYR A 411 -13.51 19.46 -5.93
C TYR A 411 -14.80 20.31 -5.93
N PRO A 412 -15.85 19.92 -6.68
CA PRO A 412 -17.09 20.69 -6.80
C PRO A 412 -17.98 20.72 -5.55
N SER A 413 -17.47 21.11 -4.38
CA SER A 413 -18.25 21.23 -3.13
C SER A 413 -19.39 22.26 -3.18
N PHE A 414 -19.37 23.12 -4.19
CA PHE A 414 -20.45 24.07 -4.49
C PHE A 414 -21.66 23.39 -5.15
N ASP A 415 -21.51 22.18 -5.70
CA ASP A 415 -22.58 21.40 -6.33
C ASP A 415 -23.21 20.43 -5.33
N PRO A 416 -24.49 20.62 -4.94
CA PRO A 416 -25.18 19.71 -4.03
C PRO A 416 -25.29 18.28 -4.53
N ALA A 417 -25.41 18.05 -5.85
CA ALA A 417 -25.50 16.71 -6.42
C ALA A 417 -24.16 15.96 -6.28
N PHE A 418 -23.04 16.67 -6.48
CA PHE A 418 -21.71 16.12 -6.22
C PHE A 418 -21.54 15.73 -4.75
N LEU A 419 -21.94 16.61 -3.82
CA LEU A 419 -21.86 16.32 -2.39
C LEU A 419 -22.70 15.10 -1.99
N GLU A 420 -23.92 14.97 -2.52
CA GLU A 420 -24.74 13.78 -2.26
C GLU A 420 -24.11 12.52 -2.82
N ASN A 421 -23.50 12.59 -4.00
CA ASN A 421 -22.77 11.46 -4.56
C ASN A 421 -21.60 11.03 -3.66
N VAL A 422 -20.82 11.99 -3.15
CA VAL A 422 -19.74 11.74 -2.19
C VAL A 422 -20.26 11.18 -0.86
N ARG A 423 -21.41 11.65 -0.37
CA ARG A 423 -22.04 11.12 0.86
C ARG A 423 -22.35 9.63 0.70
N GLN A 424 -22.91 9.23 -0.43
CA GLN A 424 -23.20 7.82 -0.70
C GLN A 424 -21.93 6.98 -0.86
N GLU A 425 -20.90 7.51 -1.54
CA GLU A 425 -19.57 6.87 -1.61
C GLU A 425 -18.97 6.64 -0.22
N ALA A 426 -18.99 7.66 0.65
CA ALA A 426 -18.48 7.56 2.00
C ALA A 426 -19.27 6.52 2.81
N ARG A 427 -20.60 6.54 2.69
CA ARG A 427 -21.48 5.57 3.35
C ARG A 427 -21.14 4.14 2.96
N ASP A 428 -20.99 3.86 1.66
CA ASP A 428 -20.70 2.52 1.16
C ASP A 428 -19.35 2.01 1.67
N ASN A 429 -18.30 2.84 1.56
CA ASN A 429 -16.95 2.43 1.92
C ASN A 429 -16.72 2.38 3.43
N LEU A 430 -17.29 3.29 4.22
CA LEU A 430 -17.21 3.23 5.69
C LEU A 430 -17.90 1.98 6.22
N ARG A 431 -19.10 1.65 5.72
CA ARG A 431 -19.81 0.43 6.13
C ARG A 431 -19.06 -0.84 5.74
N ARG A 432 -18.47 -0.86 4.54
CA ARG A 432 -17.62 -1.98 4.08
C ARG A 432 -16.42 -2.15 5.02
N LEU A 433 -15.71 -1.07 5.33
CA LEU A 433 -14.35 -1.15 5.86
C LEU A 433 -14.21 -1.00 7.38
N ARG A 434 -15.16 -0.35 8.08
CA ARG A 434 -15.01 0.00 9.52
C ARG A 434 -14.75 -1.15 10.49
N HIS A 435 -14.98 -2.39 10.05
CA HIS A 435 -14.80 -3.58 10.88
C HIS A 435 -13.33 -4.06 10.93
N HIS A 436 -12.51 -3.65 9.95
CA HIS A 436 -11.11 -4.01 9.88
C HIS A 436 -10.33 -3.42 11.07
N PRO A 437 -9.69 -4.24 11.91
CA PRO A 437 -8.91 -3.74 13.03
C PRO A 437 -7.71 -2.88 12.63
N SER A 438 -7.18 -3.07 11.42
CA SER A 438 -6.02 -2.35 10.89
C SER A 438 -6.27 -0.87 10.65
N ILE A 439 -7.50 -0.43 10.35
CA ILE A 439 -7.78 0.98 10.03
C ILE A 439 -7.58 1.83 11.27
N ALA A 440 -6.51 2.63 11.25
CA ALA A 440 -6.08 3.49 12.34
C ALA A 440 -6.81 4.82 12.36
N LEU A 441 -6.96 5.43 11.18
CA LEU A 441 -7.64 6.72 11.01
C LEU A 441 -8.18 6.87 9.58
N TRP A 442 -9.18 7.72 9.44
CA TRP A 442 -9.65 8.23 8.16
C TRP A 442 -9.14 9.66 7.92
N CYS A 443 -8.72 9.95 6.69
CA CYS A 443 -8.21 11.25 6.29
C CYS A 443 -9.02 11.77 5.09
N GLY A 444 -9.44 13.04 5.14
CA GLY A 444 -10.33 13.61 4.13
C GLY A 444 -9.71 13.70 2.73
N ASN A 445 -8.41 13.99 2.62
CA ASN A 445 -7.73 14.19 1.34
C ASN A 445 -6.21 14.24 1.45
N ASN A 446 -5.55 14.14 0.28
CA ASN A 446 -4.15 14.48 0.09
C ASN A 446 -3.95 15.91 -0.45
N GLU A 447 -3.23 16.75 0.30
CA GLU A 447 -2.63 18.02 -0.12
C GLU A 447 -3.58 19.11 -0.63
N ILE A 448 -4.91 18.95 -0.47
CA ILE A 448 -5.86 19.94 -0.99
C ILE A 448 -5.81 21.25 -0.19
N MET A 449 -5.30 21.21 1.05
CA MET A 449 -5.06 22.39 1.87
C MET A 449 -4.16 23.44 1.18
N PHE A 450 -3.26 23.04 0.28
CA PHE A 450 -2.45 23.98 -0.49
C PHE A 450 -3.28 24.80 -1.50
N PHE A 451 -4.49 24.36 -1.86
CA PHE A 451 -5.44 25.10 -2.68
C PHE A 451 -6.48 25.87 -1.86
N ARG A 452 -6.44 25.79 -0.53
CA ARG A 452 -7.36 26.52 0.34
C ARG A 452 -7.06 28.02 0.30
N GLY A 453 -8.05 28.81 -0.08
CA GLY A 453 -8.02 30.27 -0.09
C GLY A 453 -8.67 30.86 1.16
N LYS A 454 -9.06 32.14 1.07
CA LYS A 454 -9.86 32.83 2.10
C LYS A 454 -11.35 32.60 1.83
N ALA A 455 -12.15 33.67 1.79
CA ALA A 455 -13.61 33.58 1.71
C ALA A 455 -14.15 33.18 0.32
N GLU A 456 -13.46 33.53 -0.77
CA GLU A 456 -13.99 33.36 -2.13
C GLU A 456 -13.22 32.32 -2.93
N TRP A 457 -13.93 31.65 -3.83
CA TRP A 457 -13.33 30.76 -4.83
C TRP A 457 -12.71 31.59 -5.96
N THR A 458 -11.47 31.27 -6.33
CA THR A 458 -10.76 31.90 -7.44
C THR A 458 -10.28 30.86 -8.45
N LYS A 459 -9.66 31.31 -9.54
CA LYS A 459 -9.02 30.42 -10.52
C LYS A 459 -7.78 29.68 -9.97
N GLU A 460 -7.24 30.09 -8.82
CA GLU A 460 -6.09 29.44 -8.17
C GLU A 460 -6.43 28.75 -6.83
N LYS A 461 -7.55 29.10 -6.19
CA LYS A 461 -7.89 28.62 -4.84
C LYS A 461 -9.37 28.27 -4.69
N MET A 462 -9.67 27.20 -3.95
CA MET A 462 -11.00 26.88 -3.43
C MET A 462 -11.26 27.73 -2.17
N SER A 463 -12.51 28.15 -1.92
CA SER A 463 -12.82 28.90 -0.70
C SER A 463 -12.62 28.03 0.56
N GLU A 464 -12.27 28.65 1.68
CA GLU A 464 -12.16 27.94 2.97
C GLU A 464 -13.47 27.25 3.37
N GLY A 465 -14.61 27.92 3.13
CA GLY A 465 -15.93 27.37 3.40
C GLY A 465 -16.21 26.12 2.55
N ASP A 466 -15.85 26.14 1.27
CA ASP A 466 -15.99 24.99 0.36
C ASP A 466 -15.11 23.79 0.79
N TYR A 467 -13.87 24.05 1.20
CA TYR A 467 -12.96 23.02 1.71
C TYR A 467 -13.57 22.33 2.95
N TYR A 468 -13.96 23.10 3.97
CA TYR A 468 -14.50 22.51 5.19
C TYR A 468 -15.88 21.90 5.00
N LYS A 469 -16.72 22.43 4.10
CA LYS A 469 -18.02 21.83 3.78
C LYS A 469 -17.88 20.38 3.29
N LEU A 470 -16.87 20.10 2.47
CA LEU A 470 -16.61 18.75 1.98
C LEU A 470 -15.86 17.90 3.03
N PHE A 471 -14.71 18.37 3.51
CA PHE A 471 -13.82 17.53 4.29
C PHE A 471 -14.16 17.52 5.78
N ARG A 472 -14.53 18.63 6.41
CA ARG A 472 -14.87 18.62 7.84
C ARG A 472 -16.32 18.23 8.08
N ASP A 473 -17.24 18.90 7.38
CA ASP A 473 -18.67 18.78 7.65
C ASP A 473 -19.21 17.50 7.03
N LEU A 474 -19.11 17.30 5.71
CA LEU A 474 -19.66 16.09 5.08
C LEU A 474 -18.89 14.82 5.48
N LEU A 475 -17.61 14.70 5.15
CA LEU A 475 -16.85 13.46 5.38
C LEU A 475 -16.63 13.20 6.88
N GLY A 476 -16.29 14.23 7.66
CA GLY A 476 -16.13 14.10 9.10
C GLY A 476 -17.43 13.73 9.83
N GLU A 477 -18.61 14.18 9.38
CA GLU A 477 -19.89 13.69 9.92
C GLU A 477 -20.15 12.23 9.53
N GLN A 478 -19.88 11.84 8.27
CA GLN A 478 -20.05 10.45 7.85
C GLN A 478 -19.19 9.48 8.67
N VAL A 479 -17.93 9.83 8.95
CA VAL A 479 -17.07 9.00 9.81
C VAL A 479 -17.61 8.94 11.24
N ARG A 480 -17.99 10.08 11.83
CA ARG A 480 -18.59 10.12 13.18
C ARG A 480 -19.87 9.30 13.30
N GLU A 481 -20.69 9.25 12.26
CA GLU A 481 -21.94 8.49 12.25
C GLU A 481 -21.69 6.99 12.02
N LEU A 482 -20.90 6.65 11.01
CA LEU A 482 -20.82 5.28 10.48
C LEU A 482 -19.64 4.47 11.01
N ALA A 483 -18.57 5.14 11.45
CA ALA A 483 -17.36 4.54 12.01
C ALA A 483 -16.88 5.28 13.28
N PRO A 484 -17.73 5.42 14.32
CA PRO A 484 -17.47 6.28 15.49
C PRO A 484 -16.28 5.87 16.36
N GLN A 485 -15.62 4.75 16.08
CA GLN A 485 -14.48 4.22 16.84
C GLN A 485 -13.15 4.34 16.11
N THR A 486 -13.13 5.11 15.02
CA THR A 486 -11.94 5.42 14.23
C THR A 486 -11.84 6.94 14.13
N ASP A 487 -10.65 7.48 14.40
CA ASP A 487 -10.44 8.93 14.36
C ASP A 487 -10.44 9.45 12.92
N TYR A 488 -10.74 10.75 12.76
CA TYR A 488 -10.83 11.43 11.46
C TYR A 488 -10.00 12.71 11.46
N VAL A 489 -9.27 12.94 10.36
CA VAL A 489 -8.56 14.20 10.10
C VAL A 489 -8.99 14.80 8.75
N THR A 490 -8.99 16.13 8.63
CA THR A 490 -9.52 16.82 7.44
C THR A 490 -8.68 16.62 6.18
N GLY A 491 -7.37 16.43 6.31
CA GLY A 491 -6.44 16.23 5.20
C GLY A 491 -5.02 15.96 5.69
N SER A 492 -4.13 15.67 4.74
CA SER A 492 -2.71 15.40 4.96
C SER A 492 -1.89 16.18 3.91
N PRO A 493 -1.01 17.14 4.29
CA PRO A 493 -0.76 17.58 5.66
C PRO A 493 -1.83 18.58 6.12
N ASP A 494 -2.52 18.35 7.22
CA ASP A 494 -3.46 19.34 7.82
C ASP A 494 -3.72 19.02 9.32
N CYS A 495 -3.13 17.94 9.85
CA CYS A 495 -3.45 17.38 11.17
C CYS A 495 -2.26 17.35 12.14
N GLY A 496 -1.25 18.18 11.86
CA GLY A 496 0.03 18.20 12.59
C GLY A 496 1.08 17.26 12.01
N ASP A 497 0.77 16.64 10.87
CA ASP A 497 1.68 15.88 10.03
C ASP A 497 2.40 16.77 8.99
N VAL A 498 3.47 16.24 8.40
CA VAL A 498 4.38 16.98 7.52
C VAL A 498 4.61 16.23 6.21
N HIS A 499 4.43 16.94 5.10
CA HIS A 499 4.92 16.55 3.77
C HIS A 499 6.18 17.35 3.45
N PHE A 500 7.36 16.73 3.58
CA PHE A 500 8.63 17.43 3.40
C PHE A 500 9.25 17.18 2.02
N TRP A 501 8.78 17.97 1.07
CA TRP A 501 9.13 17.83 -0.35
C TRP A 501 10.33 18.68 -0.81
N GLU A 502 10.93 19.47 0.08
CA GLU A 502 12.06 20.36 -0.24
C GLU A 502 13.34 19.62 -0.65
N VAL A 503 13.52 18.36 -0.23
CA VAL A 503 14.68 17.55 -0.67
C VAL A 503 14.57 17.19 -2.15
N TRP A 504 13.43 16.64 -2.59
CA TRP A 504 13.25 16.27 -3.99
C TRP A 504 12.82 17.46 -4.87
N HIS A 505 11.68 18.08 -4.57
CA HIS A 505 11.15 19.17 -5.39
C HIS A 505 11.98 20.45 -5.24
N GLY A 506 12.43 20.76 -4.02
CA GLY A 506 13.26 21.94 -3.72
C GLY A 506 14.77 21.73 -3.96
N GLY A 507 15.22 20.51 -4.29
CA GLY A 507 16.63 20.19 -4.53
C GLY A 507 17.54 20.33 -3.32
N LYS A 508 16.99 20.37 -2.10
CA LYS A 508 17.79 20.42 -0.87
C LYS A 508 18.55 19.12 -0.66
N PRO A 509 19.72 19.18 0.00
CA PRO A 509 20.47 17.98 0.32
C PRO A 509 19.79 17.20 1.48
N PHE A 510 20.12 15.92 1.66
CA PHE A 510 19.51 15.02 2.64
C PHE A 510 19.70 15.51 4.08
N GLU A 511 20.75 16.29 4.35
CA GLU A 511 20.98 16.95 5.65
C GLU A 511 19.80 17.81 6.08
N ALA A 512 19.02 18.33 5.13
CA ALA A 512 17.84 19.15 5.41
C ALA A 512 16.78 18.42 6.25
N TYR A 513 16.73 17.08 6.21
CA TYR A 513 15.82 16.30 7.05
C TYR A 513 16.06 16.52 8.55
N ARG A 514 17.28 16.91 8.98
CA ARG A 514 17.60 17.19 10.41
C ARG A 514 16.82 18.34 11.02
N ASN A 515 16.26 19.23 10.18
CA ASN A 515 15.55 20.42 10.64
C ASN A 515 14.03 20.22 10.66
N ILE A 516 13.56 19.00 10.46
CA ILE A 516 12.14 18.65 10.43
C ILE A 516 11.85 17.74 11.62
N HIS A 517 10.73 18.01 12.28
CA HIS A 517 10.26 17.29 13.45
C HIS A 517 8.76 17.00 13.27
N GLY A 518 8.18 16.17 14.14
CA GLY A 518 6.75 15.87 14.09
C GLY A 518 6.43 14.48 13.53
N PHE A 519 5.23 14.31 12.99
CA PHE A 519 4.82 13.12 12.24
C PHE A 519 5.05 13.37 10.75
N VAL A 520 6.04 12.72 10.14
CA VAL A 520 6.33 12.90 8.71
C VAL A 520 5.56 11.87 7.90
N SER A 521 4.45 12.31 7.31
CA SER A 521 3.50 11.49 6.53
C SER A 521 3.88 11.38 5.05
N GLU A 522 4.69 12.31 4.52
CA GLU A 522 5.34 12.18 3.22
C GLU A 522 6.74 12.82 3.20
N PHE A 523 7.68 12.12 2.58
CA PHE A 523 8.99 12.60 2.14
C PHE A 523 9.57 11.53 1.23
N GLY A 524 10.35 11.90 0.22
CA GLY A 524 10.84 10.91 -0.73
C GLY A 524 12.01 11.38 -1.57
N PHE A 525 12.68 10.41 -2.19
CA PHE A 525 13.64 10.61 -3.27
C PHE A 525 13.42 9.55 -4.36
N GLN A 526 13.54 9.89 -5.65
CA GLN A 526 13.32 8.92 -6.73
C GLN A 526 14.56 8.06 -7.03
N SER A 527 14.32 6.86 -7.53
CA SER A 527 15.33 6.00 -8.14
C SER A 527 14.77 5.28 -9.36
N PHE A 528 15.66 4.92 -10.28
CA PHE A 528 15.33 3.98 -11.35
C PHE A 528 15.00 2.60 -10.75
N PRO A 529 14.12 1.81 -11.40
CA PRO A 529 13.82 0.47 -10.93
C PRO A 529 15.01 -0.46 -11.18
N VAL A 530 14.93 -1.71 -10.72
CA VAL A 530 16.02 -2.68 -10.94
C VAL A 530 16.20 -2.92 -12.45
N PRO A 531 17.41 -3.29 -12.91
CA PRO A 531 17.70 -3.44 -14.34
C PRO A 531 16.67 -4.31 -15.06
N SER A 532 16.33 -5.50 -14.54
CA SER A 532 15.34 -6.41 -15.14
C SER A 532 13.92 -5.81 -15.29
N THR A 533 13.56 -4.81 -14.49
CA THR A 533 12.32 -4.03 -14.66
C THR A 533 12.46 -3.02 -15.77
N VAL A 534 13.62 -2.36 -15.90
CA VAL A 534 13.94 -1.52 -17.07
C VAL A 534 13.86 -2.33 -18.36
N GLU A 535 14.34 -3.57 -18.33
CA GLU A 535 14.33 -4.41 -19.52
C GLU A 535 12.91 -4.73 -20.01
N ALA A 536 11.95 -4.83 -19.10
CA ALA A 536 10.57 -5.15 -19.42
C ALA A 536 9.85 -4.04 -20.21
N PHE A 537 10.28 -2.77 -20.07
CA PHE A 537 9.66 -1.64 -20.78
C PHE A 537 10.53 -1.01 -21.88
N THR A 538 11.74 -1.53 -22.12
CA THR A 538 12.69 -0.94 -23.09
C THR A 538 13.21 -1.94 -24.10
N ALA A 539 13.55 -1.47 -25.30
CA ALA A 539 14.41 -2.23 -26.21
C ALA A 539 15.89 -2.08 -25.81
N PRO A 540 16.80 -2.99 -26.20
CA PRO A 540 18.23 -2.85 -25.92
C PRO A 540 18.82 -1.50 -26.37
N SER A 541 18.37 -0.98 -27.52
CA SER A 541 18.80 0.34 -28.05
C SER A 541 18.35 1.53 -27.21
N ASP A 542 17.44 1.36 -26.26
CA ASP A 542 17.03 2.43 -25.34
C ASP A 542 17.92 2.48 -24.08
N ARG A 543 18.86 1.53 -23.92
CA ARG A 543 19.66 1.34 -22.69
C ARG A 543 21.10 1.85 -22.81
N ASP A 544 21.37 2.69 -23.81
CA ASP A 544 22.67 3.40 -23.94
C ASP A 544 22.77 4.56 -22.95
N SER A 545 21.63 5.11 -22.50
CA SER A 545 21.56 6.25 -21.59
C SER A 545 20.22 6.31 -20.87
N VAL A 546 20.22 6.76 -19.61
CA VAL A 546 19.00 7.08 -18.85
C VAL A 546 18.23 8.28 -19.42
N TYR A 547 18.84 8.99 -20.38
CA TYR A 547 18.22 10.08 -21.13
C TYR A 547 17.59 9.63 -22.45
N SER A 548 17.56 8.32 -22.75
CA SER A 548 16.90 7.81 -23.95
C SER A 548 15.39 8.14 -23.93
N PRO A 549 14.74 8.28 -25.09
CA PRO A 549 13.32 8.64 -25.15
C PRO A 549 12.41 7.73 -24.31
N ALA A 550 12.64 6.41 -24.32
CA ALA A 550 11.84 5.48 -23.52
C ALA A 550 12.08 5.65 -22.01
N MET A 551 13.34 5.78 -21.59
CA MET A 551 13.67 5.99 -20.17
C MET A 551 13.04 7.26 -19.62
N LYS A 552 13.17 8.38 -20.36
CA LYS A 552 12.59 9.63 -19.90
C LYS A 552 11.06 9.64 -20.00
N TYR A 553 10.46 8.90 -20.92
CA TYR A 553 9.00 8.74 -20.95
C TYR A 553 8.46 8.08 -19.68
N HIS A 554 9.21 7.13 -19.14
CA HIS A 554 8.92 6.45 -17.88
C HIS A 554 9.38 7.24 -16.62
N MET A 555 9.84 8.48 -16.80
CA MET A 555 10.11 9.46 -15.75
C MET A 555 9.00 10.52 -15.75
N ARG A 556 8.06 10.40 -14.81
CA ARG A 556 6.86 11.27 -14.76
C ARG A 556 6.99 12.47 -13.83
N SER A 557 7.98 12.47 -12.96
CA SER A 557 8.24 13.59 -12.06
C SER A 557 8.53 14.82 -12.91
N ASN A 558 7.85 15.94 -12.60
CA ASN A 558 7.80 17.22 -13.34
C ASN A 558 6.69 17.40 -14.38
N ARG A 559 5.81 16.43 -14.62
CA ARG A 559 4.61 16.63 -15.46
C ARG A 559 3.64 17.68 -14.89
N MET A 560 3.73 17.96 -13.59
CA MET A 560 2.66 18.60 -12.83
C MET A 560 2.97 20.01 -12.28
N TYR A 561 4.25 20.38 -12.15
CA TYR A 561 4.64 21.53 -11.34
C TYR A 561 5.19 22.73 -12.10
N MET A 562 5.58 22.58 -13.36
CA MET A 562 6.29 23.64 -14.08
C MET A 562 6.00 23.48 -15.57
N ASN A 563 5.72 24.58 -16.28
CA ASN A 563 5.65 24.63 -17.75
C ASN A 563 7.01 24.29 -18.39
N VAL A 564 7.49 23.06 -18.22
CA VAL A 564 8.79 22.56 -18.65
C VAL A 564 8.57 21.40 -19.60
N ALA A 565 9.53 21.19 -20.51
CA ALA A 565 9.45 20.17 -21.56
C ALA A 565 8.96 18.81 -21.02
N GLU A 566 7.89 18.30 -21.64
CA GLU A 566 7.15 17.09 -21.28
C GLU A 566 7.89 15.79 -21.64
N ASP A 567 9.18 15.72 -21.29
CA ASP A 567 10.04 14.67 -21.79
C ASP A 567 10.81 13.94 -20.71
N GLY A 568 10.56 14.19 -19.40
CA GLY A 568 11.18 13.52 -18.26
C GLY A 568 12.61 13.94 -17.91
N THR A 569 13.20 14.88 -18.66
CA THR A 569 14.61 15.30 -18.47
C THR A 569 14.87 15.88 -17.08
N VAL A 570 14.00 16.77 -16.59
CA VAL A 570 14.18 17.43 -15.28
C VAL A 570 14.19 16.41 -14.12
N GLY A 571 13.41 15.33 -14.22
CA GLY A 571 13.33 14.33 -13.17
C GLY A 571 14.61 13.51 -13.12
N THR A 572 15.10 13.16 -14.30
CA THR A 572 16.40 12.50 -14.46
C THR A 572 17.54 13.39 -13.95
N ASP A 573 17.54 14.68 -14.29
CA ASP A 573 18.56 15.63 -13.82
C ASP A 573 18.58 15.77 -12.30
N LYS A 574 17.42 15.79 -11.63
CA LYS A 574 17.33 15.81 -10.17
C LYS A 574 18.02 14.60 -9.54
N ILE A 575 17.80 13.40 -10.10
CA ILE A 575 18.52 12.19 -9.68
C ILE A 575 20.03 12.40 -9.87
N MET A 576 20.46 12.76 -11.08
CA MET A 576 21.88 12.83 -11.41
C MET A 576 22.64 13.89 -10.61
N VAL A 577 22.04 15.07 -10.38
CA VAL A 577 22.62 16.13 -9.55
C VAL A 577 22.87 15.65 -8.11
N ILE A 578 21.90 14.95 -7.54
CA ILE A 578 22.01 14.44 -6.17
C ILE A 578 22.94 13.24 -6.10
N VAL A 579 22.91 12.32 -7.08
CA VAL A 579 23.89 11.24 -7.20
C VAL A 579 25.31 11.81 -7.17
N LYS A 580 25.61 12.79 -8.04
CA LYS A 580 26.93 13.46 -8.09
C LYS A 580 27.29 14.20 -6.80
N LYS A 581 26.29 14.62 -6.02
CA LYS A 581 26.52 15.24 -4.71
C LYS A 581 27.05 14.23 -3.68
N TYR A 582 26.55 13.00 -3.66
CA TYR A 582 26.87 12.03 -2.60
C TYR A 582 27.80 10.91 -3.04
N PHE A 583 27.81 10.56 -4.32
CA PHE A 583 28.55 9.44 -4.90
C PHE A 583 29.36 9.87 -6.13
N ARG A 584 30.32 9.04 -6.53
CA ARG A 584 31.10 9.24 -7.75
C ARG A 584 30.23 9.03 -8.99
N ASP A 585 30.65 9.62 -10.11
CA ASP A 585 29.91 9.44 -11.36
C ASP A 585 29.86 7.94 -11.74
N PRO A 586 28.68 7.43 -12.16
CA PRO A 586 28.55 6.04 -12.58
C PRO A 586 29.27 5.80 -13.92
N LYS A 587 29.89 4.63 -14.08
CA LYS A 587 30.70 4.31 -15.28
C LYS A 587 29.88 3.90 -16.51
N ASP A 588 28.65 3.44 -16.29
CA ASP A 588 27.77 2.92 -17.34
C ASP A 588 26.27 3.07 -16.97
N PHE A 589 25.39 2.68 -17.90
CA PHE A 589 23.95 2.74 -17.75
C PHE A 589 23.46 1.96 -16.52
N GLU A 590 23.91 0.72 -16.35
CA GLU A 590 23.46 -0.15 -15.26
C GLU A 590 23.93 0.38 -13.90
N SER A 591 25.18 0.85 -13.82
CA SER A 591 25.72 1.52 -12.63
C SER A 591 24.93 2.76 -12.28
N THR A 592 24.39 3.48 -13.27
CA THR A 592 23.49 4.62 -13.03
C THR A 592 22.19 4.19 -12.34
N LEU A 593 21.59 3.07 -12.77
CA LEU A 593 20.38 2.54 -12.15
C LEU A 593 20.64 2.16 -10.68
N TRP A 594 21.66 1.35 -10.43
CA TRP A 594 22.00 0.91 -9.07
C TRP A 594 22.40 2.06 -8.16
N LEU A 595 23.22 2.99 -8.65
CA LEU A 595 23.66 4.12 -7.85
C LEU A 595 22.50 5.08 -7.51
N SER A 596 21.50 5.20 -8.40
CA SER A 596 20.27 5.93 -8.07
C SER A 596 19.50 5.28 -6.91
N GLN A 597 19.44 3.95 -6.86
CA GLN A 597 18.79 3.22 -5.77
C GLN A 597 19.57 3.34 -4.46
N ILE A 598 20.90 3.20 -4.50
CA ILE A 598 21.76 3.39 -3.32
C ILE A 598 21.61 4.82 -2.80
N THR A 599 21.56 5.82 -3.68
CA THR A 599 21.36 7.23 -3.33
C THR A 599 20.01 7.46 -2.67
N GLN A 600 18.94 6.92 -3.23
CA GLN A 600 17.60 6.95 -2.64
C GLN A 600 17.62 6.33 -1.24
N ALA A 601 18.14 5.11 -1.11
CA ALA A 601 18.17 4.38 0.15
C ALA A 601 18.98 5.12 1.22
N TYR A 602 20.12 5.70 0.85
CA TYR A 602 20.96 6.54 1.70
C TYR A 602 20.20 7.77 2.21
N GLY A 603 19.52 8.50 1.32
CA GLY A 603 18.76 9.70 1.69
C GLY A 603 17.58 9.42 2.62
N ILE A 604 16.79 8.38 2.33
CA ILE A 604 15.64 8.02 3.17
C ILE A 604 16.09 7.48 4.54
N LYS A 605 17.14 6.66 4.59
CA LYS A 605 17.77 6.21 5.84
C LYS A 605 18.13 7.41 6.71
N TYR A 606 18.73 8.43 6.12
CA TYR A 606 19.18 9.62 6.84
C TYR A 606 18.04 10.34 7.58
N GLY A 607 16.89 10.54 6.90
CA GLY A 607 15.68 11.09 7.52
C GLY A 607 15.07 10.16 8.56
N ALA A 608 14.81 8.91 8.19
CA ALA A 608 14.15 7.92 9.05
C ALA A 608 14.90 7.67 10.37
N GLU A 609 16.22 7.50 10.32
CA GLU A 609 17.01 7.36 11.55
C GLU A 609 17.01 8.64 12.38
N GLY A 610 17.01 9.82 11.74
CA GLY A 610 16.88 11.11 12.40
C GLY A 610 15.62 11.22 13.25
N TRP A 611 14.47 10.99 12.64
CA TRP A 611 13.18 11.09 13.34
C TRP A 611 13.00 10.02 14.41
N ARG A 612 13.48 8.79 14.18
CA ARG A 612 13.48 7.76 15.22
C ARG A 612 14.36 8.13 16.42
N ARG A 613 15.49 8.82 16.21
CA ARG A 613 16.34 9.29 17.31
C ARG A 613 15.67 10.35 18.17
N GLU A 614 14.69 11.07 17.64
CA GLU A 614 14.04 12.21 18.29
C GLU A 614 12.79 11.86 19.09
N MET A 615 12.39 10.59 19.16
CA MET A 615 11.28 10.16 20.00
C MET A 615 11.35 10.76 21.42
N PRO A 616 10.27 11.37 21.96
CA PRO A 616 8.92 11.47 21.38
C PRO A 616 8.63 12.76 20.58
N LYS A 617 9.63 13.60 20.26
CA LYS A 617 9.44 14.82 19.45
C LYS A 617 9.05 14.52 17.99
N SER A 618 9.41 13.33 17.52
CA SER A 618 8.89 12.76 16.28
C SER A 618 8.34 11.37 16.59
N MET A 619 7.19 11.06 16.00
CA MET A 619 6.42 9.85 16.30
C MET A 619 5.93 9.13 15.03
N GLY A 620 6.39 9.55 13.85
CA GLY A 620 6.02 8.90 12.61
C GLY A 620 6.92 9.28 11.45
N CYS A 621 7.22 8.30 10.62
CA CYS A 621 7.95 8.45 9.37
C CYS A 621 7.37 7.46 8.37
N VAL A 622 6.57 7.97 7.43
CA VAL A 622 5.88 7.23 6.38
C VAL A 622 6.39 7.76 5.04
N TYR A 623 7.36 7.09 4.43
CA TYR A 623 8.01 7.63 3.23
C TYR A 623 7.12 7.55 1.99
N TRP A 624 7.29 8.47 1.06
CA TRP A 624 6.75 8.40 -0.28
C TRP A 624 7.79 7.74 -1.19
N GLN A 625 7.54 6.58 -1.81
CA GLN A 625 6.32 5.74 -1.72
C GLN A 625 6.67 4.25 -1.61
N TYR A 626 5.68 3.41 -1.33
CA TYR A 626 5.86 1.98 -1.12
C TYR A 626 6.11 1.21 -2.43
N ASN A 627 5.15 1.28 -3.35
CA ASN A 627 5.02 0.47 -4.56
C ASN A 627 4.79 1.31 -5.83
N ASP A 628 4.68 0.66 -7.00
CA ASP A 628 4.42 1.27 -8.31
C ASP A 628 3.14 0.73 -8.98
N THR A 629 2.53 1.56 -9.84
CA THR A 629 1.34 1.22 -10.66
C THR A 629 1.71 0.64 -12.04
N TRP A 630 2.95 0.86 -12.49
CA TRP A 630 3.48 0.46 -13.80
C TRP A 630 5.01 0.48 -13.75
N PRO A 631 5.73 -0.18 -14.68
CA PRO A 631 7.19 -0.13 -14.69
C PRO A 631 7.67 1.32 -14.92
N CYS A 632 8.32 1.97 -13.94
CA CYS A 632 8.73 3.36 -14.09
C CYS A 632 9.87 3.77 -13.17
N THR A 633 10.33 5.02 -13.35
CA THR A 633 11.17 5.70 -12.37
C THR A 633 10.29 6.45 -11.39
N SER A 634 10.43 6.14 -10.11
CA SER A 634 9.55 6.66 -9.05
C SER A 634 10.25 6.69 -7.70
N TRP A 635 9.51 7.10 -6.67
CA TRP A 635 9.96 7.06 -5.28
C TRP A 635 9.76 5.70 -4.60
N SER A 636 9.31 4.68 -5.34
CA SER A 636 8.96 3.39 -4.75
C SER A 636 10.17 2.69 -4.12
N SER A 637 9.92 1.95 -3.05
CA SER A 637 10.89 1.00 -2.47
C SER A 637 10.77 -0.40 -3.08
N VAL A 638 9.59 -0.74 -3.59
CA VAL A 638 9.28 -1.98 -4.32
C VAL A 638 8.80 -1.58 -5.70
N ASP A 639 9.42 -2.10 -6.75
CA ASP A 639 8.99 -1.78 -8.12
C ASP A 639 7.71 -2.53 -8.53
N TYR A 640 7.20 -2.24 -9.74
CA TYR A 640 5.96 -2.80 -10.27
C TYR A 640 5.90 -4.34 -10.25
N PHE A 641 7.01 -5.02 -10.50
CA PHE A 641 7.03 -6.50 -10.52
C PHE A 641 7.12 -7.10 -9.11
N GLY A 642 7.21 -6.27 -8.06
CA GLY A 642 7.39 -6.69 -6.68
C GLY A 642 8.85 -6.89 -6.31
N ARG A 643 9.81 -6.34 -7.07
CA ARG A 643 11.23 -6.47 -6.77
C ARG A 643 11.65 -5.38 -5.79
N TRP A 644 12.32 -5.78 -4.72
CA TRP A 644 12.81 -4.85 -3.72
C TRP A 644 14.00 -4.04 -4.27
N LYS A 645 13.88 -2.71 -4.25
CA LYS A 645 15.00 -1.80 -4.48
C LYS A 645 15.88 -1.72 -3.23
N ALA A 646 17.05 -1.09 -3.35
CA ALA A 646 17.95 -0.83 -2.21
C ALA A 646 17.23 -0.21 -1.00
N LEU A 647 16.28 0.70 -1.27
CA LEU A 647 15.50 1.36 -0.23
C LEU A 647 14.77 0.37 0.68
N HIS A 648 14.17 -0.70 0.15
CA HIS A 648 13.37 -1.61 0.98
C HIS A 648 14.23 -2.47 1.92
N TYR A 649 15.40 -2.90 1.47
CA TYR A 649 16.38 -3.58 2.31
C TYR A 649 16.92 -2.67 3.41
N LEU A 650 17.21 -1.40 3.07
CA LEU A 650 17.63 -0.42 4.07
C LEU A 650 16.49 -0.06 5.02
N ALA A 651 15.24 -0.01 4.55
CA ALA A 651 14.06 0.23 5.38
C ALA A 651 13.91 -0.81 6.47
N ARG A 652 14.10 -2.09 6.13
CA ARG A 652 14.16 -3.15 7.13
C ARG A 652 15.16 -2.87 8.25
N ARG A 653 16.32 -2.29 7.92
CA ARG A 653 17.39 -1.97 8.89
C ARG A 653 17.06 -0.71 9.69
N PHE A 654 16.68 0.39 9.05
CA PHE A 654 16.37 1.63 9.76
C PHE A 654 15.02 1.61 10.50
N TYR A 655 14.13 0.67 10.19
CA TYR A 655 12.92 0.36 10.96
C TYR A 655 13.06 -0.83 11.90
N ALA A 656 14.27 -1.38 12.07
CA ALA A 656 14.50 -2.48 13.00
C ALA A 656 13.95 -2.16 14.41
N PRO A 657 13.32 -3.13 15.11
CA PRO A 657 12.74 -2.90 16.43
C PRO A 657 13.73 -2.37 17.46
N VAL A 658 15.02 -2.70 17.31
CA VAL A 658 16.13 -2.10 18.06
C VAL A 658 17.14 -1.63 17.02
N LEU A 659 17.52 -0.37 17.09
CA LEU A 659 18.39 0.30 16.12
C LEU A 659 19.58 0.94 16.84
N VAL A 660 20.79 0.73 16.33
CA VAL A 660 21.93 1.62 16.58
C VAL A 660 22.08 2.57 15.40
N SER A 661 22.19 3.87 15.67
CA SER A 661 22.47 4.87 14.64
C SER A 661 23.46 5.91 15.16
N GLY A 662 24.29 6.44 14.27
CA GLY A 662 25.28 7.47 14.60
C GLY A 662 24.99 8.78 13.89
N VAL A 663 25.43 9.87 14.51
CA VAL A 663 25.39 11.23 13.96
C VAL A 663 26.81 11.77 13.95
N GLU A 664 27.33 12.01 12.76
CA GLU A 664 28.64 12.61 12.56
C GLU A 664 28.63 14.11 12.83
N ASP A 665 29.66 14.58 13.55
CA ASP A 665 30.03 15.99 13.66
C ASP A 665 31.52 16.13 13.36
N PRO A 666 31.90 16.21 12.07
CA PRO A 666 33.30 16.30 11.67
C PRO A 666 33.98 17.56 12.21
N LYS A 667 33.24 18.67 12.41
CA LYS A 667 33.78 19.91 12.95
C LYS A 667 34.16 19.77 14.42
N ALA A 668 33.33 19.12 15.21
CA ALA A 668 33.68 18.80 16.60
C ALA A 668 34.63 17.59 16.72
N GLY A 669 34.83 16.85 15.62
CA GLY A 669 35.66 15.65 15.52
C GLY A 669 35.06 14.50 16.31
N LYS A 670 33.75 14.24 16.18
CA LYS A 670 33.06 13.20 16.95
C LYS A 670 31.95 12.50 16.16
N VAL A 671 31.51 11.36 16.69
CA VAL A 671 30.27 10.66 16.30
C VAL A 671 29.43 10.41 17.55
N ASP A 672 28.21 10.94 17.58
CA ASP A 672 27.23 10.67 18.64
C ASP A 672 26.45 9.39 18.31
N ILE A 673 26.51 8.37 19.17
CA ILE A 673 25.88 7.07 18.95
C ILE A 673 24.61 6.96 19.79
N HIS A 674 23.49 6.71 19.12
CA HIS A 674 22.18 6.51 19.72
C HIS A 674 21.74 5.05 19.67
N VAL A 675 21.00 4.64 20.69
CA VAL A 675 20.22 3.40 20.70
C VAL A 675 18.74 3.75 20.75
N THR A 676 17.97 3.15 19.86
CA THR A 676 16.53 3.38 19.72
C THR A 676 15.81 2.04 19.77
N SER A 677 14.71 1.95 20.52
CA SER A 677 13.93 0.72 20.65
C SER A 677 12.44 1.00 20.59
N ASP A 678 11.73 0.17 19.84
CA ASP A 678 10.26 0.13 19.80
C ASP A 678 9.70 -1.02 20.65
N ARG A 679 10.57 -1.79 21.33
CA ARG A 679 10.14 -2.92 22.16
C ARG A 679 9.28 -2.44 23.32
N MET A 680 8.36 -3.31 23.74
CA MET A 680 7.43 -3.05 24.84
C MET A 680 8.09 -3.05 26.23
N SER A 681 9.29 -3.62 26.34
CA SER A 681 10.06 -3.71 27.59
C SER A 681 11.49 -3.26 27.37
N ASP A 682 12.09 -2.72 28.43
CA ASP A 682 13.50 -2.38 28.46
C ASP A 682 14.35 -3.61 28.15
N CYS A 683 15.49 -3.39 27.52
CA CYS A 683 16.50 -4.43 27.34
C CYS A 683 17.91 -3.87 27.52
N ARG A 684 18.89 -4.75 27.53
CA ARG A 684 20.31 -4.39 27.59
C ARG A 684 21.02 -4.97 26.39
N GLY A 685 21.98 -4.24 25.87
CA GLY A 685 22.80 -4.68 24.75
C GLY A 685 24.27 -4.42 24.98
N GLN A 686 25.09 -5.05 24.15
CA GLN A 686 26.50 -4.73 23.99
C GLN A 686 26.65 -3.87 22.73
N LEU A 687 26.96 -2.59 22.92
CA LEU A 687 27.28 -1.67 21.84
C LEU A 687 28.77 -1.75 21.55
N THR A 688 29.13 -2.04 20.30
CA THR A 688 30.50 -2.04 19.82
C THR A 688 30.63 -1.02 18.69
N TRP A 689 31.67 -0.20 18.75
CA TRP A 689 32.07 0.66 17.65
C TRP A 689 33.52 0.36 17.25
N THR A 690 33.81 0.50 15.96
CA THR A 690 35.15 0.32 15.41
C THR A 690 35.39 1.38 14.35
N VAL A 691 36.51 2.08 14.45
CA VAL A 691 37.00 2.99 13.41
C VAL A 691 38.06 2.26 12.63
N THR A 692 37.90 2.16 11.32
CA THR A 692 38.91 1.58 10.41
C THR A 692 39.40 2.63 9.42
N ASP A 693 40.57 2.39 8.84
CA ASP A 693 40.90 3.01 7.56
C ASP A 693 40.13 2.36 6.39
N LEU A 694 40.35 2.84 5.16
CA LEU A 694 39.74 2.28 3.94
C LEU A 694 40.32 0.91 3.53
N VAL A 695 41.48 0.50 4.06
CA VAL A 695 42.04 -0.84 3.85
C VAL A 695 41.31 -1.87 4.74
N GLY A 696 40.63 -1.39 5.80
CA GLY A 696 39.94 -2.19 6.79
C GLY A 696 40.76 -2.43 8.06
N LYS A 697 41.89 -1.74 8.24
CA LYS A 697 42.70 -1.84 9.44
C LYS A 697 41.99 -1.11 10.60
N PRO A 698 41.73 -1.78 11.73
CA PRO A 698 41.16 -1.12 12.90
C PRO A 698 42.17 -0.13 13.50
N LEU A 699 41.73 1.12 13.69
CA LEU A 699 42.50 2.22 14.25
C LEU A 699 42.09 2.53 15.69
N ALA A 700 40.80 2.41 15.99
CA ALA A 700 40.24 2.54 17.33
C ALA A 700 38.98 1.69 17.45
N SER A 701 38.68 1.23 18.66
CA SER A 701 37.45 0.50 18.95
C SER A 701 37.05 0.67 20.39
N GLY A 702 35.76 0.53 20.66
CA GLY A 702 35.24 0.49 22.02
C GLY A 702 34.02 -0.41 22.10
N SER A 703 33.80 -0.96 23.28
CA SER A 703 32.64 -1.79 23.57
C SER A 703 32.10 -1.46 24.95
N SER A 704 30.80 -1.21 25.05
CA SER A 704 30.13 -0.86 26.30
C SER A 704 28.76 -1.53 26.40
N ARG A 705 28.38 -1.90 27.63
CA ARG A 705 27.01 -2.32 27.91
C ARG A 705 26.12 -1.09 27.97
N VAL A 706 24.96 -1.18 27.34
CA VAL A 706 24.01 -0.07 27.21
C VAL A 706 22.62 -0.52 27.64
N ASP A 707 21.95 0.29 28.45
CA ASP A 707 20.52 0.12 28.70
C ASP A 707 19.72 0.75 27.57
N ILE A 708 18.78 -0.01 27.03
CA ILE A 708 17.96 0.33 25.88
C ILE A 708 16.51 0.43 26.39
N PRO A 709 16.03 1.65 26.68
CA PRO A 709 14.68 1.85 27.21
C PRO A 709 13.62 1.46 26.17
N ALA A 710 12.48 0.94 26.65
CA ALA A 710 11.32 0.62 25.83
C ALA A 710 10.75 1.87 25.13
N ARG A 711 10.41 1.76 23.84
CA ARG A 711 9.71 2.79 23.05
C ARG A 711 10.35 4.18 23.16
N ALA A 712 11.67 4.22 23.13
CA ALA A 712 12.44 5.44 23.35
C ALA A 712 13.74 5.42 22.58
N SER A 713 14.32 6.61 22.45
CA SER A 713 15.66 6.83 21.92
C SER A 713 16.53 7.49 22.98
N ARG A 714 17.81 7.12 22.99
CA ARG A 714 18.81 7.62 23.93
C ARG A 714 20.12 7.88 23.20
N LEU A 715 20.76 9.01 23.49
CA LEU A 715 22.19 9.18 23.24
C LEU A 715 22.95 8.24 24.19
N SER A 716 23.62 7.24 23.62
CA SER A 716 24.34 6.24 24.40
C SER A 716 25.73 6.71 24.79
N GLN A 717 26.51 7.18 23.81
CA GLN A 717 27.87 7.67 24.00
C GLN A 717 28.30 8.55 22.82
N SER A 718 29.29 9.40 23.03
CA SER A 718 29.95 10.20 21.99
C SER A 718 31.37 9.70 21.80
N VAL A 719 31.72 9.28 20.59
CA VAL A 719 33.07 8.83 20.24
C VAL A 719 33.85 10.03 19.72
N SER A 720 34.91 10.41 20.43
CA SER A 720 35.85 11.42 19.95
C SER A 720 36.79 10.80 18.92
N LEU A 721 36.93 11.47 17.77
CA LEU A 721 37.84 11.11 16.69
C LEU A 721 38.97 12.13 16.54
N ARG A 722 39.07 13.12 17.44
CA ARG A 722 40.01 14.24 17.34
C ARG A 722 41.47 13.80 17.16
N ASP A 723 41.90 12.79 17.90
CA ASP A 723 43.29 12.30 17.83
C ASP A 723 43.56 11.57 16.50
N LEU A 724 42.58 10.80 16.00
CA LEU A 724 42.67 10.16 14.69
C LEU A 724 42.69 11.21 13.57
N LEU A 725 41.88 12.26 13.69
CA LEU A 725 41.80 13.35 12.72
C LEU A 725 43.05 14.25 12.69
N GLN A 726 44.00 14.10 13.62
CA GLN A 726 45.33 14.72 13.51
C GLN A 726 46.25 13.98 12.54
N THR A 727 46.00 12.68 12.30
CA THR A 727 46.88 11.79 11.53
C THR A 727 46.24 11.20 10.28
N HIS A 728 44.90 11.24 10.19
CA HIS A 728 44.12 10.71 9.08
C HIS A 728 43.11 11.77 8.62
N ALA A 729 42.86 11.85 7.31
CA ALA A 729 41.82 12.74 6.82
C ALA A 729 40.42 12.12 7.11
N PRO A 730 39.35 12.92 7.26
CA PRO A 730 38.01 12.40 7.51
C PRO A 730 37.53 11.37 6.47
N GLN A 731 37.92 11.55 5.20
CA GLN A 731 37.59 10.64 4.11
C GLN A 731 38.31 9.28 4.15
N ASP A 732 39.34 9.15 4.98
CA ASP A 732 40.09 7.89 5.11
C ASP A 732 39.50 6.98 6.20
N LEU A 733 38.46 7.43 6.91
CA LEU A 733 37.93 6.77 8.11
C LEU A 733 36.50 6.27 7.92
N LEU A 734 36.25 5.05 8.37
CA LEU A 734 34.91 4.45 8.46
C LEU A 734 34.58 4.11 9.91
N VAL A 735 33.38 4.48 10.36
CA VAL A 735 32.92 4.19 11.73
C VAL A 735 31.81 3.14 11.68
N TRP A 736 32.14 1.94 12.12
CA TRP A 736 31.26 0.77 12.16
C TRP A 736 30.58 0.69 13.53
N LEU A 737 29.26 0.54 13.53
CA LEU A 737 28.45 0.38 14.72
C LEU A 737 27.80 -1.00 14.70
N LYS A 738 27.83 -1.68 15.84
CA LYS A 738 27.19 -2.98 16.04
C LYS A 738 26.53 -3.04 17.40
N LEU A 739 25.30 -3.52 17.45
CA LEU A 739 24.55 -3.73 18.68
C LEU A 739 24.11 -5.19 18.79
N ASP A 740 24.58 -5.85 19.84
CA ASP A 740 24.18 -7.20 20.20
C ASP A 740 23.21 -7.16 21.39
N VAL A 741 22.09 -7.85 21.29
CA VAL A 741 21.13 -8.07 22.39
C VAL A 741 20.93 -9.57 22.52
N ASP A 742 21.06 -10.10 23.74
CA ASP A 742 20.98 -11.55 24.01
C ASP A 742 21.93 -12.38 23.13
N ALA A 743 23.16 -11.87 22.92
CA ALA A 743 24.20 -12.43 22.05
C ALA A 743 23.87 -12.54 20.56
N LEU A 744 22.76 -11.93 20.11
CA LEU A 744 22.39 -11.81 18.70
C LEU A 744 22.61 -10.37 18.22
N THR A 745 23.19 -10.23 17.04
CA THR A 745 23.31 -8.93 16.38
C THR A 745 21.95 -8.47 15.91
N VAL A 746 21.42 -7.42 16.53
CA VAL A 746 20.09 -6.89 16.22
C VAL A 746 20.14 -5.67 15.32
N SER A 747 21.27 -4.96 15.27
CA SER A 747 21.46 -3.81 14.40
C SER A 747 22.94 -3.55 14.13
N GLU A 748 23.26 -3.21 12.88
CA GLU A 748 24.55 -2.72 12.44
C GLU A 748 24.35 -1.42 11.64
N ASN A 749 25.33 -0.53 11.69
CA ASN A 749 25.29 0.74 10.97
C ASN A 749 26.69 1.19 10.55
N LEU A 750 26.76 1.97 9.48
CA LEU A 750 27.97 2.61 9.00
C LEU A 750 27.78 4.12 9.05
N VAL A 751 28.76 4.82 9.62
CA VAL A 751 28.84 6.28 9.62
C VAL A 751 30.10 6.70 8.89
N THR A 752 29.94 7.56 7.88
CA THR A 752 31.04 8.22 7.16
C THR A 752 31.18 9.65 7.69
N LEU A 753 32.41 10.17 7.74
CA LEU A 753 32.66 11.56 8.19
C LEU A 753 32.58 12.58 7.05
N THR A 754 32.45 12.09 5.81
CA THR A 754 32.29 12.86 4.58
C THR A 754 31.27 12.16 3.68
N TYR A 755 31.00 12.75 2.52
CA TYR A 755 30.17 12.12 1.51
C TYR A 755 30.85 10.87 0.91
N PRO A 756 30.09 9.78 0.63
CA PRO A 756 30.64 8.56 0.07
C PRO A 756 31.51 8.75 -1.18
N ARG A 757 31.26 9.77 -2.02
CA ARG A 757 32.07 10.07 -3.21
C ARG A 757 33.54 10.37 -2.91
N ASP A 758 33.80 10.93 -1.73
CA ASP A 758 35.13 11.39 -1.32
C ASP A 758 35.95 10.23 -0.73
N LEU A 759 35.34 9.05 -0.53
CA LEU A 759 36.03 7.84 -0.08
C LEU A 759 36.81 7.22 -1.27
N GLU A 760 38.13 7.11 -1.14
CA GLU A 760 38.99 6.37 -2.07
C GLU A 760 38.94 4.86 -1.77
N LEU A 761 37.79 4.24 -2.02
CA LEU A 761 37.59 2.81 -1.79
C LEU A 761 38.58 1.98 -2.61
N LEU A 762 39.19 0.98 -1.97
CA LEU A 762 40.04 0.00 -2.66
C LEU A 762 39.17 -1.11 -3.29
N ASP A 763 39.68 -1.77 -4.32
CA ASP A 763 39.06 -2.98 -4.88
C ASP A 763 38.83 -3.99 -3.75
N PRO A 764 37.57 -4.29 -3.38
CA PRO A 764 37.27 -5.15 -2.25
C PRO A 764 37.74 -6.60 -2.46
N ARG A 765 38.12 -7.01 -3.68
CA ARG A 765 38.44 -8.40 -4.05
C ARG A 765 37.35 -9.35 -3.55
N LEU A 766 36.10 -9.02 -3.88
CA LEU A 766 34.92 -9.76 -3.48
C LEU A 766 35.01 -11.21 -3.96
N SER A 767 34.67 -12.14 -3.08
CA SER A 767 34.53 -13.55 -3.40
C SER A 767 33.32 -14.14 -2.67
N SER A 768 32.79 -15.25 -3.18
CA SER A 768 31.64 -15.90 -2.57
C SER A 768 31.78 -17.41 -2.50
N LYS A 769 31.07 -18.00 -1.53
CA LYS A 769 30.83 -19.43 -1.45
C LYS A 769 29.33 -19.67 -1.55
N VAL A 770 28.94 -20.55 -2.46
CA VAL A 770 27.53 -20.94 -2.65
C VAL A 770 27.32 -22.35 -2.11
N ALA A 771 26.37 -22.49 -1.20
CA ALA A 771 25.85 -23.77 -0.74
C ALA A 771 24.37 -23.90 -1.15
N GLU A 772 23.93 -25.11 -1.47
CA GLU A 772 22.54 -25.42 -1.81
C GLU A 772 21.92 -26.22 -0.65
N HIS A 773 20.66 -25.92 -0.32
CA HIS A 773 19.87 -26.64 0.66
C HIS A 773 18.40 -26.63 0.24
N ASP A 774 17.86 -27.79 -0.15
CA ASP A 774 16.44 -28.00 -0.49
C ASP A 774 15.87 -26.99 -1.52
N GLY A 775 16.65 -26.66 -2.55
CA GLY A 775 16.26 -25.69 -3.59
C GLY A 775 16.42 -24.21 -3.19
N HIS A 776 16.96 -23.95 -2.00
CA HIS A 776 17.43 -22.64 -1.55
C HIS A 776 18.96 -22.56 -1.61
N PHE A 777 19.48 -21.34 -1.73
CA PHE A 777 20.91 -21.09 -1.83
C PHE A 777 21.40 -20.20 -0.72
N ARG A 778 22.54 -20.55 -0.14
CA ARG A 778 23.26 -19.72 0.82
C ARG A 778 24.49 -19.15 0.13
N VAL A 779 24.55 -17.83 0.00
CA VAL A 779 25.67 -17.09 -0.58
C VAL A 779 26.44 -16.40 0.54
N THR A 780 27.64 -16.90 0.85
CA THR A 780 28.54 -16.28 1.84
C THR A 780 29.57 -15.42 1.12
N LEU A 781 29.53 -14.11 1.39
CA LEU A 781 30.37 -13.07 0.83
C LEU A 781 31.61 -12.83 1.70
N HIS A 782 32.77 -12.70 1.04
CA HIS A 782 34.05 -12.33 1.64
C HIS A 782 34.65 -11.16 0.87
N ALA A 783 35.35 -10.27 1.55
CA ALA A 783 36.09 -9.16 0.94
C ALA A 783 37.49 -9.07 1.56
N ALA A 784 38.48 -8.60 0.82
CA ALA A 784 39.82 -8.29 1.34
C ALA A 784 39.91 -6.87 1.91
N HIS A 785 39.12 -5.94 1.35
CA HIS A 785 38.95 -4.56 1.82
C HIS A 785 37.45 -4.28 2.03
N PRO A 786 37.06 -3.29 2.85
CA PRO A 786 35.66 -2.94 3.07
C PRO A 786 34.86 -2.76 1.77
N ALA A 787 33.84 -3.60 1.58
CA ALA A 787 32.95 -3.55 0.43
C ALA A 787 31.60 -2.93 0.84
N LEU A 788 31.36 -1.68 0.44
CA LEU A 788 30.19 -0.94 0.86
C LEU A 788 28.98 -1.15 -0.07
N TRP A 789 27.78 -1.27 0.51
CA TRP A 789 26.51 -1.50 -0.21
C TRP A 789 26.56 -2.66 -1.20
N THR A 790 27.30 -3.73 -0.88
CA THR A 790 27.43 -4.95 -1.68
C THR A 790 26.07 -5.60 -1.93
N TRP A 791 25.76 -5.90 -3.19
CA TRP A 791 24.51 -6.54 -3.58
C TRP A 791 24.71 -7.78 -4.45
N LEU A 792 23.73 -8.66 -4.37
CA LEU A 792 23.53 -9.77 -5.30
C LEU A 792 22.53 -9.34 -6.36
N GLU A 793 22.84 -9.67 -7.61
CA GLU A 793 21.92 -9.60 -8.73
C GLU A 793 21.98 -10.91 -9.52
N PHE A 794 20.92 -11.20 -10.28
CA PHE A 794 20.79 -12.44 -11.00
C PHE A 794 20.38 -12.19 -12.44
N ASP A 795 21.09 -12.82 -13.37
CA ASP A 795 20.78 -12.77 -14.79
C ASP A 795 19.59 -13.69 -15.12
N GLY A 796 18.48 -13.12 -15.60
CA GLY A 796 17.29 -13.87 -16.03
C GLY A 796 16.54 -14.64 -14.92
N VAL A 797 16.86 -14.43 -13.65
CA VAL A 797 16.26 -15.15 -12.51
C VAL A 797 15.73 -14.16 -11.46
N ASP A 798 14.42 -14.20 -11.20
CA ASP A 798 13.86 -13.53 -10.03
C ASP A 798 14.12 -14.37 -8.78
N ALA A 799 14.51 -13.72 -7.67
CA ALA A 799 14.75 -14.38 -6.40
C ALA A 799 14.36 -13.50 -5.22
N ARG A 800 13.95 -14.14 -4.12
CA ARG A 800 13.80 -13.49 -2.81
C ARG A 800 15.10 -13.65 -2.03
N LEU A 801 15.60 -12.56 -1.48
CA LEU A 801 16.85 -12.54 -0.72
C LEU A 801 16.55 -12.24 0.74
N SER A 802 17.20 -12.95 1.65
CA SER A 802 17.12 -12.65 3.07
C SER A 802 17.76 -11.31 3.39
N ASP A 803 18.74 -10.84 2.62
CA ASP A 803 19.30 -9.48 2.66
C ASP A 803 19.99 -9.08 1.36
N ASN A 804 20.18 -7.77 1.16
CA ASN A 804 20.89 -7.24 0.00
C ASN A 804 21.43 -5.83 0.31
N PHE A 805 22.35 -5.30 -0.50
CA PHE A 805 23.00 -3.98 -0.25
C PHE A 805 23.66 -3.91 1.14
N VAL A 806 24.39 -4.96 1.52
CA VAL A 806 25.08 -5.13 2.81
C VAL A 806 26.47 -4.50 2.80
N HIS A 807 27.06 -4.24 3.96
CA HIS A 807 28.48 -3.90 4.04
C HIS A 807 29.28 -5.15 4.43
N VAL A 808 30.36 -5.46 3.70
CA VAL A 808 31.21 -6.62 3.97
C VAL A 808 32.58 -6.13 4.45
N MET A 809 33.02 -6.59 5.61
CA MET A 809 34.34 -6.30 6.16
C MET A 809 35.26 -7.51 6.00
N SER A 810 36.57 -7.28 6.04
CA SER A 810 37.57 -8.32 5.78
C SER A 810 37.59 -9.45 6.80
N ASP A 811 37.22 -9.16 8.04
CA ASP A 811 37.14 -10.10 9.15
C ASP A 811 35.74 -10.66 9.40
N ARG A 812 34.72 -10.16 8.68
CA ARG A 812 33.30 -10.48 8.90
C ARG A 812 32.60 -10.81 7.59
N PRO A 813 32.56 -12.10 7.20
CA PRO A 813 31.79 -12.52 6.05
C PRO A 813 30.28 -12.37 6.31
N VAL A 814 29.54 -12.04 5.26
CA VAL A 814 28.07 -11.89 5.31
C VAL A 814 27.43 -13.02 4.55
N THR A 815 26.38 -13.63 5.11
CA THR A 815 25.66 -14.73 4.46
C THR A 815 24.24 -14.29 4.10
N ILE A 816 23.86 -14.49 2.84
CA ILE A 816 22.54 -14.19 2.31
C ILE A 816 21.89 -15.49 1.87
N GLU A 817 20.69 -15.76 2.41
CA GLU A 817 19.83 -16.83 1.93
C GLU A 817 19.05 -16.33 0.71
N VAL A 818 18.99 -17.13 -0.34
CA VAL A 818 18.39 -16.80 -1.62
C VAL A 818 17.41 -17.89 -2.01
N THR A 819 16.18 -17.50 -2.29
CA THR A 819 15.12 -18.38 -2.76
C THR A 819 14.73 -17.96 -4.18
N PRO A 820 15.19 -18.69 -5.21
CA PRO A 820 14.79 -18.43 -6.59
C PRO A 820 13.28 -18.60 -6.77
N ALA A 821 12.68 -17.80 -7.66
CA ALA A 821 11.25 -17.89 -7.98
C ALA A 821 10.89 -19.21 -8.68
N ARG A 822 11.88 -19.91 -9.24
CA ARG A 822 11.73 -21.23 -9.87
C ARG A 822 12.86 -22.15 -9.42
N PRO A 823 12.61 -23.44 -9.18
CA PRO A 823 13.68 -24.40 -8.86
C PRO A 823 14.79 -24.38 -9.93
N MET A 824 16.04 -24.42 -9.49
CA MET A 824 17.21 -24.44 -10.37
C MET A 824 18.37 -25.19 -9.73
N SER A 825 19.27 -25.74 -10.55
CA SER A 825 20.51 -26.36 -10.07
C SER A 825 21.50 -25.33 -9.52
N LYS A 826 22.40 -25.75 -8.63
CA LYS A 826 23.51 -24.92 -8.15
C LYS A 826 24.37 -24.34 -9.27
N GLU A 827 24.68 -25.11 -10.31
CA GLU A 827 25.50 -24.66 -11.43
C GLU A 827 24.81 -23.51 -12.18
N ALA A 828 23.51 -23.67 -12.47
CA ALA A 828 22.71 -22.61 -13.08
C ALA A 828 22.60 -21.37 -12.18
N PHE A 829 22.46 -21.56 -10.86
CA PHE A 829 22.40 -20.47 -9.90
C PHE A 829 23.72 -19.68 -9.86
N GLN A 830 24.85 -20.39 -9.82
CA GLN A 830 26.17 -19.77 -9.83
C GLN A 830 26.46 -19.05 -11.15
N ALA A 831 25.97 -19.56 -12.28
CA ALA A 831 26.10 -18.90 -13.58
C ALA A 831 25.27 -17.61 -13.67
N ALA A 832 24.11 -17.55 -13.01
CA ALA A 832 23.25 -16.36 -12.98
C ALA A 832 23.71 -15.31 -11.97
N LEU A 833 24.36 -15.72 -10.87
CA LEU A 833 24.77 -14.86 -9.77
C LEU A 833 25.87 -13.86 -10.18
N ARG A 834 25.60 -12.57 -10.01
CA ARG A 834 26.61 -11.51 -10.04
C ARG A 834 26.65 -10.80 -8.69
N ILE A 835 27.85 -10.37 -8.31
CA ILE A 835 28.13 -9.72 -7.02
C ILE A 835 28.82 -8.41 -7.31
N ARG A 836 28.27 -7.32 -6.81
CA ARG A 836 28.81 -5.98 -7.00
C ARG A 836 28.76 -5.21 -5.69
N SER A 837 29.52 -4.12 -5.62
CA SER A 837 29.57 -3.17 -4.51
C SER A 837 29.61 -1.75 -5.05
N LEU A 838 29.58 -0.77 -4.14
CA LEU A 838 29.75 0.64 -4.53
C LEU A 838 31.07 0.87 -5.30
N TYR A 839 32.13 0.10 -5.01
CA TYR A 839 33.36 0.19 -5.79
C TYR A 839 33.11 -0.07 -7.28
N ASP A 840 32.25 -1.03 -7.61
CA ASP A 840 32.03 -1.46 -8.99
C ASP A 840 31.21 -0.48 -9.83
N THR A 841 30.63 0.57 -9.24
CA THR A 841 29.77 1.53 -9.97
C THR A 841 30.53 2.63 -10.71
N SER A 842 31.80 2.86 -10.37
CA SER A 842 32.60 3.98 -10.90
C SER A 842 33.83 3.49 -11.64
N ALA A 843 34.38 4.35 -12.50
CA ALA A 843 35.69 4.12 -13.11
C ALA A 843 36.78 4.44 -12.08
N HIS A 844 37.82 3.59 -12.01
CA HIS A 844 38.98 3.73 -11.11
C HIS A 844 40.28 3.71 -11.90
#